data_AF-A0A8T1VD16-F1
#
_entry.id   AF-A0A8T1VD16-F1
#
_cell.length_a   1.000
_cell.length_b   1.000
_cell.length_c   1.000
_cell.angle_alpha   90.00
_cell.angle_beta   90.00
_cell.angle_gamma   90.00
#
_symmetry.space_group_name_H-M   'P 1'
#
loop_
_entity.id
_entity.type
_entity.pdbx_description
1 polymer ?
#
loop_
_entity_poly.entity_id
_entity_poly.type
_entity_poly.pdbx_seq_one_letter_code
_entity_poly.pdbx_strand_id
1 'polypeptide(L)'
;MEMDSLLLRPRAITSSAPETEAEAPGAMLLPHRAGASPSPAHVLSPSSGGARWLPRLLLLGGAVYAVLMLAWSSQNLSVARTAADSAASDSNVAALDQMEEAAPQQGGTMDLAAILKAANHPETDTERESARQQAQEKLKMEQNNGETVQDAKEENEDATAYEVTPIPTQATIDIPMEATQVREALRLAREAVVATMEAEGSRSSQSAASGSQMSDELKRLQEAEEQARDVLLLPKNEIKPRSLKCLGWRSTGGCSPYGPRQPEKDLTCTRMVPYGHSGYCEVEDTETGERFRVMRRYCSSSKWDSNFRCSDAANFVNFHYKAREAADNALTPGFTLPNIQENETEGQGQSQRDGIVMVVYPKLIPSAYATIKSLREVLGCRLPIEIWYRSAEMKADPNAIKPLTALAADNETSTMSFHEITDWHASGYGAKVFAIYNSYFERILFLDADNVPSRDPTFLFDSPEFVKNGAVFWPDFWHPGRTIFNIHSQSLLWELIDMPFINMFEQESGQILLDRRRHAEPLELVKFYTFHRPSHFDYMKLVHGDKDLFRLAWLKLGAPFHMIEAPPALAGKVINESFCGLTMVQHDAQGELLFLHRNSHKLMGEPLREEIDYRSRAIARSRKKAEIRQRYRLEGKEIPPWSELDALVQAEETPAPTVEPPEPDGYPDSAVWTHLLSFNNASKQENYYVQTYNADPEFPKSQNCYGERNVSMSEHFYAQEVADLPFAGLETDLRRFAAEAVEIKKT
;
A
#
# COMPACT_ATOMS: atom_id res chain seq x y z
N MET A 1 39.70 -55.08 -1.40
CA MET A 1 40.64 -56.22 -1.41
C MET A 1 40.73 -56.80 0.00
N GLU A 2 39.68 -57.38 0.59
CA GLU A 2 38.62 -58.30 0.11
C GLU A 2 39.04 -59.76 -0.05
N MET A 3 38.46 -60.57 0.84
CA MET A 3 38.23 -62.03 0.98
C MET A 3 37.63 -62.16 2.42
N ASP A 4 36.84 -63.14 2.87
CA ASP A 4 35.93 -64.14 2.28
C ASP A 4 35.11 -64.75 3.46
N SER A 5 33.89 -65.30 3.33
CA SER A 5 32.85 -65.23 2.28
C SER A 5 31.53 -65.86 2.81
N LEU A 6 30.45 -65.83 2.01
CA LEU A 6 29.44 -66.90 1.86
C LEU A 6 28.91 -67.70 3.10
N LEU A 7 27.63 -67.50 3.51
CA LEU A 7 26.51 -68.48 3.36
C LEU A 7 25.29 -68.34 4.32
N LEU A 8 24.12 -68.63 3.74
CA LEU A 8 22.92 -69.32 4.28
C LEU A 8 21.94 -68.69 5.30
N ARG A 9 20.66 -69.00 5.01
CA ARG A 9 19.39 -68.81 5.74
C ARG A 9 19.11 -70.02 6.69
N PRO A 10 17.87 -70.24 7.21
CA PRO A 10 17.07 -69.48 8.20
C PRO A 10 16.51 -70.41 9.34
N ARG A 11 15.69 -69.88 10.27
CA ARG A 11 14.45 -70.48 10.87
C ARG A 11 14.00 -69.70 12.15
N ALA A 12 12.86 -69.98 12.81
CA ALA A 12 11.45 -69.96 12.39
C ALA A 12 10.50 -70.64 13.44
N ILE A 13 9.40 -69.96 13.80
CA ILE A 13 8.09 -70.51 14.30
C ILE A 13 8.02 -70.97 15.79
N THR A 14 6.78 -70.98 16.32
CA THR A 14 6.24 -71.37 17.66
C THR A 14 6.49 -70.40 18.82
N SER A 15 5.56 -69.94 19.69
CA SER A 15 4.11 -70.16 20.00
C SER A 15 3.79 -70.91 21.30
N SER A 16 3.27 -70.21 22.33
CA SER A 16 2.57 -70.82 23.48
C SER A 16 1.80 -69.80 24.35
N ALA A 17 0.53 -70.11 24.61
CA ALA A 17 -0.23 -69.81 25.85
C ALA A 17 -0.61 -71.20 26.46
N PRO A 18 -1.36 -71.36 27.59
CA PRO A 18 -2.15 -70.41 28.39
C PRO A 18 -2.05 -70.62 29.94
N GLU A 19 -3.08 -70.22 30.71
CA GLU A 19 -3.47 -70.69 32.08
C GLU A 19 -2.59 -70.26 33.30
N THR A 20 -3.05 -70.08 34.56
CA THR A 20 -4.40 -69.97 35.22
C THR A 20 -4.30 -69.37 36.65
N GLU A 21 -5.43 -68.84 37.18
CA GLU A 21 -5.83 -68.77 38.63
C GLU A 21 -4.95 -68.02 39.67
N ALA A 22 -5.41 -67.61 40.87
CA ALA A 22 -6.73 -67.17 41.39
C ALA A 22 -6.56 -66.52 42.80
N GLU A 23 -7.54 -65.70 43.25
CA GLU A 23 -8.16 -65.67 44.62
C GLU A 23 -8.77 -64.30 45.03
N ALA A 24 -9.84 -64.37 45.82
CA ALA A 24 -10.47 -63.30 46.63
C ALA A 24 -11.30 -63.97 47.74
N PRO A 25 -11.64 -63.31 48.87
CA PRO A 25 -13.07 -62.98 49.10
C PRO A 25 -13.39 -61.80 50.05
N GLY A 26 -14.67 -61.38 50.07
CA GLY A 26 -15.30 -60.57 51.15
C GLY A 26 -16.16 -59.38 50.63
N ALA A 27 -17.46 -59.51 50.33
CA ALA A 27 -18.64 -59.63 51.22
C ALA A 27 -19.10 -58.28 51.87
N MET A 28 -20.38 -57.85 51.90
CA MET A 28 -21.66 -58.36 51.33
C MET A 28 -22.80 -57.29 51.46
N LEU A 29 -23.94 -57.48 50.75
CA LEU A 29 -25.33 -56.95 50.98
C LEU A 29 -25.93 -55.96 49.93
N LEU A 30 -27.29 -55.94 49.89
CA LEU A 30 -28.23 -55.50 48.81
C LEU A 30 -29.64 -55.24 49.42
N PRO A 31 -30.73 -54.82 48.70
CA PRO A 31 -30.89 -54.20 47.35
C PRO A 31 -31.60 -52.79 47.47
N HIS A 32 -32.66 -52.29 46.78
CA HIS A 32 -33.60 -52.73 45.72
C HIS A 32 -34.45 -51.58 45.04
N ARG A 33 -35.03 -51.88 43.86
CA ARG A 33 -36.23 -51.32 43.14
C ARG A 33 -36.68 -49.83 43.20
N ALA A 34 -36.48 -49.14 42.07
CA ALA A 34 -37.48 -48.61 41.10
C ALA A 34 -38.86 -48.00 41.52
N GLY A 35 -39.23 -46.86 40.88
CA GLY A 35 -40.59 -46.64 40.35
C GLY A 35 -41.27 -45.25 40.44
N ALA A 36 -41.52 -44.61 39.28
CA ALA A 36 -42.63 -43.68 38.94
C ALA A 36 -42.85 -42.31 39.66
N SER A 37 -43.40 -41.35 38.89
CA SER A 37 -43.93 -40.03 39.31
C SER A 37 -45.35 -40.15 39.91
N PRO A 38 -45.88 -39.15 40.66
CA PRO A 38 -46.54 -37.99 40.01
C PRO A 38 -46.53 -36.64 40.79
N SER A 39 -47.09 -35.59 40.16
CA SER A 39 -47.57 -34.31 40.73
C SER A 39 -48.82 -34.51 41.63
N PRO A 40 -49.47 -33.48 42.26
CA PRO A 40 -49.25 -32.02 42.20
C PRO A 40 -49.32 -31.24 43.55
N ALA A 41 -49.16 -29.90 43.49
CA ALA A 41 -49.60 -28.95 44.53
C ALA A 41 -49.95 -27.57 43.93
N HIS A 42 -50.76 -26.76 44.62
CA HIS A 42 -51.37 -25.52 44.10
C HIS A 42 -50.89 -24.22 44.77
N VAL A 43 -50.78 -23.17 43.96
CA VAL A 43 -51.22 -21.76 44.19
C VAL A 43 -50.82 -21.05 45.50
N LEU A 44 -50.15 -19.90 45.35
CA LEU A 44 -50.61 -18.62 45.91
C LEU A 44 -50.00 -17.42 45.16
N SER A 45 -50.85 -16.45 44.79
CA SER A 45 -50.43 -15.12 44.31
C SER A 45 -50.54 -14.10 45.46
N PRO A 46 -49.91 -12.92 45.36
CA PRO A 46 -50.77 -11.75 45.13
C PRO A 46 -50.18 -10.59 44.29
N SER A 47 -51.12 -9.79 43.76
CA SER A 47 -51.06 -8.33 43.52
C SER A 47 -49.87 -7.70 42.77
N SER A 48 -50.20 -7.13 41.61
CA SER A 48 -49.42 -6.11 40.87
C SER A 48 -49.30 -4.76 41.60
N GLY A 49 -48.16 -4.08 41.44
CA GLY A 49 -48.09 -2.62 41.58
C GLY A 49 -46.70 -2.04 41.89
N GLY A 50 -46.06 -1.32 40.96
CA GLY A 50 -44.92 -0.45 41.31
C GLY A 50 -43.66 -0.42 40.40
N ALA A 51 -43.75 -0.64 39.07
CA ALA A 51 -42.56 -0.68 38.20
C ALA A 51 -42.67 0.16 36.90
N ARG A 52 -42.91 1.47 37.02
CA ARG A 52 -42.89 2.44 35.88
C ARG A 52 -42.07 3.71 36.13
N TRP A 53 -41.38 3.80 37.26
CA TRP A 53 -40.82 5.06 37.79
C TRP A 53 -39.29 5.12 37.63
N LEU A 54 -38.58 3.98 37.74
CA LEU A 54 -37.11 3.90 37.56
C LEU A 54 -36.58 4.53 36.25
N PRO A 55 -37.16 4.28 35.06
CA PRO A 55 -36.63 4.85 33.81
C PRO A 55 -36.65 6.38 33.78
N ARG A 56 -37.63 7.00 34.46
CA ARG A 56 -37.75 8.46 34.54
C ARG A 56 -36.77 9.06 35.56
N LEU A 57 -36.50 8.36 36.66
CA LEU A 57 -35.47 8.75 37.62
C LEU A 57 -34.06 8.66 37.01
N LEU A 58 -33.77 7.63 36.23
CA LEU A 58 -32.49 7.48 35.53
C LEU A 58 -32.27 8.59 34.48
N LEU A 59 -33.30 8.92 33.69
CA LEU A 59 -33.22 10.03 32.71
C LEU A 59 -33.05 11.40 33.39
N LEU A 60 -33.73 11.65 34.52
CA LEU A 60 -33.55 12.88 35.29
C LEU A 60 -32.16 12.95 35.94
N GLY A 61 -31.64 11.83 36.46
CA GLY A 61 -30.28 11.74 37.01
C GLY A 61 -29.21 12.04 35.95
N GLY A 62 -29.34 11.45 34.75
CA GLY A 62 -28.43 11.72 33.63
C GLY A 62 -28.48 13.19 33.17
N ALA A 63 -29.66 13.80 33.10
CA ALA A 63 -29.81 15.21 32.76
C ALA A 63 -29.17 16.14 33.80
N VAL A 64 -29.37 15.88 35.10
CA VAL A 64 -28.72 16.63 36.19
C VAL A 64 -27.20 16.46 36.15
N TYR A 65 -26.70 15.25 35.92
CA TYR A 65 -25.26 15.00 35.79
C TYR A 65 -24.64 15.77 34.61
N ALA A 66 -25.28 15.77 33.44
CA ALA A 66 -24.81 16.54 32.28
C ALA A 66 -24.77 18.06 32.55
N VAL A 67 -25.80 18.60 33.23
CA VAL A 67 -25.83 20.02 33.61
C VAL A 67 -24.73 20.36 34.63
N LEU A 68 -24.47 19.47 35.60
CA LEU A 68 -23.38 19.65 36.57
C LEU A 68 -21.99 19.58 35.92
N MET A 69 -21.78 18.67 34.96
CA MET A 69 -20.52 18.60 34.21
C MET A 69 -20.27 19.85 33.37
N LEU A 70 -21.30 20.40 32.72
CA LEU A 70 -21.21 21.66 31.97
C LEU A 70 -20.97 22.87 32.89
N ALA A 71 -21.62 22.91 34.07
CA ALA A 71 -21.36 23.93 35.09
C ALA A 71 -19.90 23.86 35.58
N TRP A 72 -19.40 22.66 35.90
CA TRP A 72 -18.02 22.44 36.34
C TRP A 72 -17.00 22.82 35.26
N SER A 73 -17.22 22.45 33.99
CA SER A 73 -16.32 22.83 32.89
C SER A 73 -16.26 24.35 32.70
N SER A 74 -17.40 25.06 32.81
CA SER A 74 -17.45 26.51 32.66
C SER A 74 -16.80 27.29 33.82
N GLN A 75 -16.81 26.74 35.04
CA GLN A 75 -16.12 27.32 36.18
C GLN A 75 -14.60 27.09 36.11
N ASN A 76 -14.14 25.90 35.70
CA ASN A 76 -12.70 25.67 35.50
C ASN A 76 -12.12 26.54 34.37
N LEU A 77 -12.90 26.85 33.33
CA LEU A 77 -12.46 27.69 32.21
C LEU A 77 -12.22 29.17 32.60
N SER A 78 -12.84 29.66 33.68
CA SER A 78 -12.59 31.02 34.19
C SER A 78 -11.39 31.09 35.13
N VAL A 79 -11.14 30.03 35.92
CA VAL A 79 -9.97 29.92 36.81
C VAL A 79 -8.68 29.69 36.01
N ALA A 80 -8.71 28.88 34.94
CA ALA A 80 -7.54 28.63 34.11
C ALA A 80 -6.97 29.89 33.42
N ARG A 81 -7.79 30.93 33.23
CA ARG A 81 -7.39 32.20 32.60
C ARG A 81 -6.71 33.19 33.54
N THR A 82 -6.73 32.99 34.86
CA THR A 82 -6.08 33.89 35.83
C THR A 82 -4.80 33.31 36.45
N ALA A 83 -4.53 32.02 36.23
CA ALA A 83 -3.32 31.35 36.73
C ALA A 83 -2.12 31.38 35.75
N ALA A 84 -2.34 31.71 34.47
CA ALA A 84 -1.35 31.56 33.41
C ALA A 84 -0.20 32.60 33.43
N ASP A 85 -0.39 33.74 34.10
CA ASP A 85 0.59 34.86 34.09
C ASP A 85 1.70 34.73 35.17
N SER A 86 1.79 33.63 35.92
CA SER A 86 2.72 33.55 37.06
C SER A 86 3.21 32.14 37.47
N ALA A 87 4.08 31.52 36.67
CA ALA A 87 5.27 30.79 37.15
C ALA A 87 6.08 30.18 35.99
N ALA A 88 7.40 30.34 36.03
CA ALA A 88 8.34 29.55 35.23
C ALA A 88 9.50 29.10 36.13
N SER A 89 9.72 27.79 36.30
CA SER A 89 10.99 27.15 36.73
C SER A 89 10.90 25.62 36.71
N ASP A 90 12.04 25.00 36.41
CA ASP A 90 12.59 23.77 36.97
C ASP A 90 11.79 22.44 37.02
N SER A 91 11.94 21.71 35.91
CA SER A 91 12.57 20.37 35.88
C SER A 91 11.76 19.08 36.14
N ASN A 92 12.07 18.11 35.26
CA ASN A 92 12.20 16.66 35.47
C ASN A 92 10.98 15.72 35.70
N VAL A 93 10.76 14.89 34.68
CA VAL A 93 10.71 13.41 34.70
C VAL A 93 9.51 12.70 35.38
N ALA A 94 9.03 11.64 34.70
CA ALA A 94 8.14 10.57 35.16
C ALA A 94 6.66 10.92 35.48
N ALA A 95 5.89 11.19 34.43
CA ALA A 95 4.45 10.88 34.37
C ALA A 95 3.97 10.80 32.91
N LEU A 96 4.15 9.64 32.26
CA LEU A 96 3.62 9.38 30.91
C LEU A 96 3.11 7.93 30.83
N ASP A 97 2.01 7.70 31.54
CA ASP A 97 1.19 6.49 31.51
C ASP A 97 -0.28 6.93 31.69
N GLN A 98 -1.23 6.17 31.13
CA GLN A 98 -2.66 6.48 31.04
C GLN A 98 -3.05 7.73 30.22
N MET A 99 -3.30 7.55 28.92
CA MET A 99 -4.54 8.01 28.25
C MET A 99 -4.70 7.28 26.90
N GLU A 100 -5.08 6.00 26.97
CA GLU A 100 -5.39 5.13 25.83
C GLU A 100 -6.87 4.75 25.87
N GLU A 101 -7.71 5.35 24.99
CA GLU A 101 -9.01 4.80 24.53
C GLU A 101 -9.67 5.74 23.49
N ALA A 102 -9.41 5.55 22.18
CA ALA A 102 -10.15 6.21 21.09
C ALA A 102 -9.91 5.55 19.70
N ALA A 103 -10.09 4.24 19.56
CA ALA A 103 -9.82 3.54 18.29
C ALA A 103 -10.94 3.71 17.23
N PRO A 104 -10.64 4.13 15.99
CA PRO A 104 -11.57 4.04 14.86
C PRO A 104 -11.47 2.67 14.18
N GLN A 105 -12.48 1.82 14.32
CA GLN A 105 -12.57 0.56 13.57
C GLN A 105 -13.10 0.79 12.14
N GLN A 106 -12.23 0.75 11.13
CA GLN A 106 -12.61 0.43 9.75
C GLN A 106 -11.40 0.03 8.87
N GLY A 107 -10.89 -1.18 9.09
CA GLY A 107 -9.86 -1.80 8.25
C GLY A 107 -10.44 -2.33 6.94
N GLY A 108 -10.67 -1.45 5.96
CA GLY A 108 -11.02 -1.84 4.59
C GLY A 108 -9.76 -2.08 3.76
N THR A 109 -9.65 -3.24 3.11
CA THR A 109 -8.60 -3.48 2.10
C THR A 109 -8.85 -2.57 0.91
N MET A 110 -8.02 -1.53 0.74
CA MET A 110 -8.17 -0.59 -0.37
C MET A 110 -7.71 -1.23 -1.68
N ASP A 111 -8.67 -1.50 -2.55
CA ASP A 111 -8.43 -1.84 -3.94
C ASP A 111 -7.87 -0.62 -4.69
N LEU A 112 -6.87 -0.82 -5.56
CA LEU A 112 -6.34 0.24 -6.43
C LEU A 112 -7.46 0.80 -7.33
N ALA A 113 -8.37 -0.05 -7.80
CA ALA A 113 -9.56 0.38 -8.52
C ALA A 113 -10.54 1.17 -7.62
N ALA A 114 -10.58 0.95 -6.30
CA ALA A 114 -11.36 1.78 -5.38
C ALA A 114 -10.73 3.17 -5.16
N ILE A 115 -9.39 3.28 -5.14
CA ILE A 115 -8.68 4.57 -5.10
C ILE A 115 -8.93 5.36 -6.41
N LEU A 116 -8.88 4.69 -7.56
CA LEU A 116 -9.20 5.28 -8.86
C LEU A 116 -10.70 5.63 -9.00
N LYS A 117 -11.60 4.83 -8.41
CA LYS A 117 -13.04 5.10 -8.30
C LYS A 117 -13.32 6.31 -7.42
N ALA A 118 -12.55 6.52 -6.34
CA ALA A 118 -12.61 7.75 -5.55
C ALA A 118 -12.11 8.98 -6.34
N ALA A 119 -11.09 8.83 -7.18
CA ALA A 119 -10.63 9.88 -8.10
C ALA A 119 -11.59 10.17 -9.27
N ASN A 120 -12.54 9.26 -9.56
CA ASN A 120 -13.52 9.35 -10.64
C ASN A 120 -14.99 9.37 -10.16
N HIS A 121 -15.25 9.61 -8.87
CA HIS A 121 -16.63 9.66 -8.35
C HIS A 121 -17.35 10.94 -8.84
N PRO A 122 -18.58 10.85 -9.37
CA PRO A 122 -19.22 11.98 -10.05
C PRO A 122 -19.92 12.93 -9.06
N GLU A 123 -19.27 14.04 -8.73
CA GLU A 123 -19.97 15.29 -8.40
C GLU A 123 -20.31 16.05 -9.71
N THR A 124 -21.32 16.92 -9.67
CA THR A 124 -22.28 17.02 -10.78
C THR A 124 -21.71 17.53 -12.11
N ASP A 125 -22.11 16.91 -13.22
CA ASP A 125 -21.73 17.36 -14.57
C ASP A 125 -22.11 18.83 -14.82
N THR A 126 -23.17 19.34 -14.20
CA THR A 126 -23.55 20.76 -14.21
C THR A 126 -22.45 21.72 -13.71
N GLU A 127 -21.69 21.34 -12.70
CA GLU A 127 -20.58 22.15 -12.19
C GLU A 127 -19.33 22.01 -13.08
N ARG A 128 -19.13 20.83 -13.67
CA ARG A 128 -18.04 20.58 -14.64
C ARG A 128 -18.28 21.26 -15.98
N GLU A 129 -19.53 21.33 -16.44
CA GLU A 129 -19.95 22.14 -17.58
C GLU A 129 -19.88 23.64 -17.27
N SER A 130 -20.32 24.10 -16.09
CA SER A 130 -20.20 25.50 -15.70
C SER A 130 -18.72 25.96 -15.65
N ALA A 131 -17.84 25.14 -15.07
CA ALA A 131 -16.40 25.40 -15.07
C ALA A 131 -15.78 25.37 -16.49
N ARG A 132 -16.20 24.44 -17.36
CA ARG A 132 -15.79 24.41 -18.77
C ARG A 132 -16.29 25.61 -19.56
N GLN A 133 -17.53 26.05 -19.34
CA GLN A 133 -18.11 27.22 -20.00
C GLN A 133 -17.41 28.50 -19.54
N GLN A 134 -17.16 28.69 -18.23
CA GLN A 134 -16.39 29.82 -17.73
C GLN A 134 -14.94 29.82 -18.25
N ALA A 135 -14.30 28.65 -18.39
CA ALA A 135 -12.98 28.54 -19.02
C ALA A 135 -13.02 28.87 -20.52
N GLN A 136 -14.03 28.41 -21.26
CA GLN A 136 -14.19 28.69 -22.69
C GLN A 136 -14.63 30.14 -22.97
N GLU A 137 -15.38 30.78 -22.08
CA GLU A 137 -15.69 32.21 -22.17
C GLU A 137 -14.46 33.06 -21.89
N LYS A 138 -13.63 32.71 -20.90
CA LYS A 138 -12.31 33.35 -20.70
C LYS A 138 -11.44 33.24 -21.95
N LEU A 139 -11.24 32.02 -22.47
CA LEU A 139 -10.44 31.78 -23.68
C LEU A 139 -10.99 32.55 -24.89
N LYS A 140 -12.31 32.66 -25.05
CA LYS A 140 -12.93 33.46 -26.12
C LYS A 140 -12.81 34.98 -25.93
N MET A 141 -12.81 35.48 -24.70
CA MET A 141 -12.49 36.89 -24.43
C MET A 141 -11.01 37.20 -24.69
N GLU A 142 -10.11 36.26 -24.42
CA GLU A 142 -8.67 36.41 -24.63
C GLU A 142 -8.28 36.26 -26.12
N GLN A 143 -9.01 35.46 -26.91
CA GLN A 143 -8.75 35.28 -28.35
C GLN A 143 -9.27 36.43 -29.25
N ASN A 144 -10.27 37.21 -28.82
CA ASN A 144 -10.95 38.20 -29.66
C ASN A 144 -10.18 39.52 -29.90
N ASN A 145 -8.90 39.61 -29.52
CA ASN A 145 -8.12 40.86 -29.53
C ASN A 145 -6.82 40.76 -30.37
N GLY A 146 -6.74 39.78 -31.29
CA GLY A 146 -5.48 39.42 -31.98
C GLY A 146 -5.59 39.07 -33.48
N GLU A 147 -6.64 39.50 -34.20
CA GLU A 147 -6.70 39.29 -35.66
C GLU A 147 -5.85 40.29 -36.44
N THR A 148 -4.75 39.85 -37.07
CA THR A 148 -4.49 40.08 -38.51
C THR A 148 -3.26 39.33 -39.05
N VAL A 149 -3.28 39.13 -40.38
CA VAL A 149 -2.25 38.52 -41.26
C VAL A 149 -2.34 36.99 -41.41
N GLN A 150 -2.47 36.58 -42.68
CA GLN A 150 -2.54 35.19 -43.16
C GLN A 150 -1.32 34.85 -44.05
N ASP A 151 -1.13 33.54 -44.26
CA ASP A 151 -0.45 32.88 -45.38
C ASP A 151 1.01 33.26 -45.71
N ALA A 152 1.94 32.33 -45.44
CA ALA A 152 2.59 31.57 -46.53
C ALA A 152 3.53 30.44 -46.07
N LYS A 153 3.30 29.25 -46.65
CA LYS A 153 4.28 28.21 -47.07
C LYS A 153 5.08 27.36 -46.06
N GLU A 154 5.33 26.14 -46.53
CA GLU A 154 6.33 25.17 -46.07
C GLU A 154 7.74 25.60 -46.51
N GLU A 155 8.76 25.34 -45.66
CA GLU A 155 9.98 24.61 -46.04
C GLU A 155 10.78 24.22 -44.77
N ASN A 156 11.86 23.44 -44.90
CA ASN A 156 12.63 22.91 -43.77
C ASN A 156 13.30 24.00 -42.93
N GLU A 157 13.35 23.81 -41.61
CA GLU A 157 14.47 24.29 -40.79
C GLU A 157 15.11 23.16 -39.98
N ASP A 158 16.38 23.37 -39.64
CA ASP A 158 17.35 22.35 -39.25
C ASP A 158 17.26 21.97 -37.76
N ALA A 159 17.86 20.84 -37.39
CA ALA A 159 17.95 20.33 -36.02
C ALA A 159 18.91 21.19 -35.17
N THR A 160 18.47 22.41 -34.84
CA THR A 160 19.13 23.27 -33.86
C THR A 160 19.00 22.66 -32.46
N ALA A 161 19.98 21.82 -32.12
CA ALA A 161 20.15 21.30 -30.78
C ALA A 161 20.38 22.48 -29.82
N TYR A 162 19.32 22.88 -29.13
CA TYR A 162 19.42 23.79 -27.99
C TYR A 162 20.27 23.08 -26.93
N GLU A 163 21.54 23.46 -26.86
CA GLU A 163 22.47 23.01 -25.84
C GLU A 163 21.99 23.57 -24.49
N VAL A 164 21.14 22.81 -23.82
CA VAL A 164 20.69 23.10 -22.45
C VAL A 164 21.91 23.03 -21.56
N THR A 165 22.54 24.19 -21.34
CA THR A 165 23.59 24.37 -20.33
C THR A 165 23.04 23.84 -19.01
N PRO A 166 23.62 22.76 -18.45
CA PRO A 166 23.01 22.13 -17.29
C PRO A 166 22.96 23.14 -16.13
N ILE A 167 21.74 23.45 -15.67
CA ILE A 167 21.54 23.88 -14.28
C ILE A 167 22.30 22.85 -13.44
N PRO A 168 23.23 23.26 -12.56
CA PRO A 168 24.19 22.35 -11.94
C PRO A 168 23.50 21.07 -11.45
N THR A 169 23.82 19.96 -12.12
CA THR A 169 23.24 18.65 -11.83
C THR A 169 23.42 18.33 -10.36
N GLN A 170 22.57 17.48 -9.77
CA GLN A 170 22.68 17.15 -8.33
C GLN A 170 24.11 16.72 -7.92
N ALA A 171 24.86 16.10 -8.84
CA ALA A 171 26.26 15.69 -8.70
C ALA A 171 27.30 16.84 -8.67
N THR A 172 26.96 18.04 -9.13
CA THR A 172 27.78 19.25 -9.00
C THR A 172 27.68 19.85 -7.58
N ILE A 173 26.77 19.33 -6.76
CA ILE A 173 26.41 19.78 -5.40
C ILE A 173 26.89 18.75 -4.36
N ASP A 174 27.96 18.00 -4.67
CA ASP A 174 28.50 16.92 -3.82
C ASP A 174 29.78 17.32 -3.07
N ILE A 175 30.18 18.59 -3.19
CA ILE A 175 31.16 19.25 -2.31
C ILE A 175 30.38 20.00 -1.23
N PRO A 176 30.81 19.98 0.06
CA PRO A 176 30.24 20.86 1.09
C PRO A 176 30.34 22.32 0.65
N MET A 177 29.20 22.92 0.28
CA MET A 177 29.18 24.25 -0.30
C MET A 177 29.33 25.32 0.78
N GLU A 178 30.29 26.22 0.58
CA GLU A 178 30.39 27.44 1.37
C GLU A 178 29.09 28.26 1.26
N ALA A 179 28.73 28.97 2.34
CA ALA A 179 27.46 29.71 2.38
C ALA A 179 27.37 30.82 1.32
N THR A 180 28.48 31.22 0.72
CA THR A 180 28.54 32.10 -0.46
C THR A 180 28.14 31.39 -1.75
N GLN A 181 28.57 30.14 -1.93
CA GLN A 181 28.23 29.30 -3.09
C GLN A 181 26.74 28.91 -3.07
N VAL A 182 26.18 28.62 -1.88
CA VAL A 182 24.74 28.33 -1.72
C VAL A 182 23.89 29.55 -2.10
N ARG A 183 24.28 30.76 -1.66
CA ARG A 183 23.62 32.01 -2.07
C ARG A 183 23.67 32.23 -3.59
N GLU A 184 24.81 31.96 -4.21
CA GLU A 184 24.99 32.12 -5.66
C GLU A 184 24.17 31.10 -6.45
N ALA A 185 24.12 29.84 -6.02
CA ALA A 185 23.25 28.82 -6.62
C ALA A 185 21.75 29.20 -6.51
N LEU A 186 21.32 29.74 -5.36
CA LEU A 186 19.97 30.26 -5.17
C LEU A 186 19.67 31.49 -6.04
N ARG A 187 20.65 32.37 -6.27
CA ARG A 187 20.54 33.51 -7.21
C ARG A 187 20.32 33.03 -8.64
N LEU A 188 21.19 32.13 -9.12
CA LEU A 188 21.10 31.55 -10.47
C LEU A 188 19.80 30.77 -10.69
N ALA A 189 19.35 29.99 -9.71
CA ALA A 189 18.08 29.28 -9.78
C ALA A 189 16.87 30.23 -9.85
N ARG A 190 16.90 31.36 -9.13
CA ARG A 190 15.87 32.41 -9.22
C ARG A 190 15.86 33.10 -10.58
N GLU A 191 17.04 33.40 -11.12
CA GLU A 191 17.18 34.06 -12.43
C GLU A 191 16.71 33.15 -13.57
N ALA A 192 17.01 31.85 -13.51
CA ALA A 192 16.46 30.85 -14.44
C ALA A 192 14.92 30.83 -14.42
N VAL A 193 14.30 30.77 -13.23
CA VAL A 193 12.82 30.80 -13.10
C VAL A 193 12.23 32.09 -13.67
N VAL A 194 12.86 33.24 -13.43
CA VAL A 194 12.39 34.53 -14.00
C VAL A 194 12.48 34.51 -15.53
N ALA A 195 13.57 34.02 -16.11
CA ALA A 195 13.71 33.90 -17.56
C ALA A 195 12.65 32.96 -18.17
N THR A 196 12.32 31.84 -17.50
CA THR A 196 11.23 30.96 -17.93
C THR A 196 9.87 31.67 -17.89
N MET A 197 9.55 32.37 -16.79
CA MET A 197 8.30 33.13 -16.67
C MET A 197 8.15 34.26 -17.71
N GLU A 198 9.27 34.81 -18.19
CA GLU A 198 9.31 35.81 -19.25
C GLU A 198 9.13 35.19 -20.64
N ALA A 199 9.77 34.05 -20.92
CA ALA A 199 9.60 33.30 -22.16
C ALA A 199 8.18 32.73 -22.33
N GLU A 200 7.55 32.29 -21.24
CA GLU A 200 6.16 31.79 -21.22
C GLU A 200 5.10 32.91 -21.30
N GLY A 201 5.50 34.20 -21.30
CA GLY A 201 4.58 35.33 -21.22
C GLY A 201 3.81 35.44 -19.89
N SER A 202 4.09 34.57 -18.92
CA SER A 202 3.45 34.51 -17.60
C SER A 202 3.76 35.73 -16.72
N ARG A 203 4.86 36.45 -17.02
CA ARG A 203 5.14 37.77 -16.45
C ARG A 203 4.16 38.80 -17.00
N SER A 204 3.06 39.03 -16.28
CA SER A 204 2.20 40.17 -16.54
C SER A 204 3.03 41.46 -16.53
N SER A 205 2.88 42.26 -17.58
CA SER A 205 3.53 43.56 -17.66
C SER A 205 3.00 44.42 -16.51
N GLN A 206 3.83 44.69 -15.50
CA GLN A 206 3.52 45.67 -14.46
C GLN A 206 3.45 47.05 -15.11
N SER A 207 2.24 47.40 -15.57
CA SER A 207 1.92 48.72 -16.09
C SER A 207 2.20 49.76 -15.01
N ALA A 208 2.79 50.88 -15.41
CA ALA A 208 3.18 51.94 -14.49
C ALA A 208 1.95 52.68 -13.94
N ALA A 209 1.28 52.09 -12.95
CA ALA A 209 0.12 52.64 -12.27
C ALA A 209 0.56 53.64 -11.20
N SER A 210 0.28 54.93 -11.40
CA SER A 210 0.68 55.96 -10.44
C SER A 210 -0.25 56.00 -9.22
N GLY A 211 0.29 55.76 -8.02
CA GLY A 211 -0.45 55.91 -6.76
C GLY A 211 0.43 55.60 -5.55
N SER A 212 0.24 56.35 -4.46
CA SER A 212 1.10 56.23 -3.25
C SER A 212 0.99 54.88 -2.54
N GLN A 213 -0.08 54.11 -2.71
CA GLN A 213 -0.19 52.77 -2.14
C GLN A 213 0.83 51.77 -2.72
N MET A 214 1.35 52.03 -3.93
CA MET A 214 2.32 51.14 -4.58
C MET A 214 3.68 51.10 -3.87
N SER A 215 3.99 52.06 -2.97
CA SER A 215 5.27 52.06 -2.24
C SER A 215 5.37 50.97 -1.17
N ASP A 216 4.30 50.75 -0.39
CA ASP A 216 4.35 49.84 0.76
C ASP A 216 4.37 48.37 0.32
N GLU A 217 3.67 48.03 -0.77
CA GLU A 217 3.67 46.70 -1.35
C GLU A 217 5.02 46.37 -2.00
N LEU A 218 5.57 47.30 -2.80
CA LEU A 218 6.89 47.13 -3.40
C LEU A 218 8.00 47.04 -2.33
N LYS A 219 7.88 47.81 -1.23
CA LYS A 219 8.80 47.76 -0.10
C LYS A 219 8.73 46.41 0.64
N ARG A 220 7.54 45.88 0.92
CA ARG A 220 7.38 44.53 1.49
C ARG A 220 7.95 43.44 0.58
N LEU A 221 7.77 43.56 -0.73
CA LEU A 221 8.34 42.63 -1.71
C LEU A 221 9.88 42.70 -1.69
N GLN A 222 10.46 43.90 -1.66
CA GLN A 222 11.91 44.07 -1.55
C GLN A 222 12.45 43.50 -0.22
N GLU A 223 11.82 43.81 0.91
CA GLU A 223 12.19 43.27 2.23
C GLU A 223 12.11 41.73 2.26
N ALA A 224 11.09 41.14 1.62
CA ALA A 224 10.91 39.69 1.52
C ALA A 224 11.91 38.99 0.58
N GLU A 225 12.36 39.66 -0.49
CA GLU A 225 13.42 39.20 -1.39
C GLU A 225 14.81 39.36 -0.75
N GLU A 226 15.04 40.43 0.01
CA GLU A 226 16.28 40.65 0.76
C GLU A 226 16.43 39.62 1.89
N GLN A 227 15.39 39.39 2.71
CA GLN A 227 15.39 38.32 3.71
C GLN A 227 15.64 36.95 3.07
N ALA A 228 15.04 36.66 1.91
CA ALA A 228 15.19 35.36 1.25
C ALA A 228 16.63 35.05 0.83
N ARG A 229 17.49 36.07 0.60
CA ARG A 229 18.90 35.87 0.22
C ARG A 229 19.75 35.23 1.32
N ASP A 230 19.38 35.43 2.59
CA ASP A 230 20.10 34.84 3.73
C ASP A 230 19.45 33.57 4.29
N VAL A 231 18.31 33.13 3.72
CA VAL A 231 17.75 31.79 4.00
C VAL A 231 18.35 30.78 3.03
N LEU A 232 19.23 29.93 3.55
CA LEU A 232 20.04 28.96 2.80
C LEU A 232 19.27 27.65 2.53
N LEU A 233 19.88 26.72 1.80
CA LEU A 233 19.48 25.31 1.79
C LEU A 233 20.08 24.59 3.00
N LEU A 234 19.45 23.52 3.49
CA LEU A 234 20.10 22.61 4.43
C LEU A 234 21.34 21.96 3.79
N PRO A 235 22.39 21.68 4.59
CA PRO A 235 23.48 20.81 4.15
C PRO A 235 22.96 19.39 3.85
N LYS A 236 23.36 18.82 2.69
CA LYS A 236 23.17 17.38 2.40
C LYS A 236 23.99 16.52 3.37
N ASN A 237 23.61 15.25 3.54
CA ASN A 237 24.37 14.25 4.31
C ASN A 237 24.64 14.66 5.78
N GLU A 238 23.76 15.47 6.38
CA GLU A 238 23.97 15.95 7.74
C GLU A 238 23.76 14.82 8.77
N ILE A 239 24.83 14.47 9.49
CA ILE A 239 24.90 13.29 10.38
C ILE A 239 24.45 13.61 11.82
N LYS A 240 23.61 14.62 12.01
CA LYS A 240 23.05 15.03 13.31
C LYS A 240 21.64 15.58 13.15
N PRO A 241 20.74 15.36 14.12
CA PRO A 241 19.47 16.04 14.13
C PRO A 241 19.64 17.54 14.46
N ARG A 242 18.81 18.41 13.86
CA ARG A 242 18.76 19.85 14.17
C ARG A 242 17.54 20.24 14.99
N SER A 243 17.73 21.14 15.95
CA SER A 243 16.66 21.73 16.76
C SER A 243 15.98 22.88 16.01
N LEU A 244 15.12 22.53 15.05
CA LEU A 244 14.48 23.45 14.10
C LEU A 244 13.15 24.02 14.60
N LYS A 245 13.04 25.36 14.55
CA LYS A 245 11.84 26.15 14.85
C LYS A 245 11.26 26.71 13.56
N CYS A 246 9.99 26.43 13.27
CA CYS A 246 9.33 27.00 12.10
C CYS A 246 9.09 28.52 12.22
N LEU A 247 9.38 29.26 11.14
CA LEU A 247 9.06 30.68 10.98
C LEU A 247 7.90 30.94 9.99
N GLY A 248 7.54 29.97 9.16
CA GLY A 248 6.33 29.97 8.34
C GLY A 248 6.54 29.53 6.90
N TRP A 249 5.45 29.50 6.13
CA TRP A 249 5.48 29.32 4.69
C TRP A 249 5.90 30.60 3.99
N ARG A 250 6.74 30.47 2.96
CA ARG A 250 7.21 31.53 2.08
C ARG A 250 6.80 31.20 0.65
N SER A 251 5.78 31.89 0.15
CA SER A 251 5.24 31.63 -1.19
C SER A 251 6.16 32.23 -2.27
N THR A 252 6.22 31.56 -3.43
CA THR A 252 7.00 32.00 -4.59
C THR A 252 6.22 31.83 -5.89
N GLY A 253 6.54 32.65 -6.90
CA GLY A 253 6.02 32.56 -8.27
C GLY A 253 6.71 31.52 -9.15
N GLY A 254 6.31 31.43 -10.41
CA GLY A 254 6.95 30.60 -11.44
C GLY A 254 6.90 29.09 -11.16
N CYS A 255 5.89 28.63 -10.41
CA CYS A 255 5.70 27.25 -9.99
C CYS A 255 6.94 26.58 -9.36
N SER A 256 7.86 27.36 -8.79
CA SER A 256 9.18 26.91 -8.33
C SER A 256 9.53 27.47 -6.94
N PRO A 257 10.13 26.68 -6.03
CA PRO A 257 10.55 27.15 -4.69
C PRO A 257 11.69 28.18 -4.73
N TYR A 258 12.27 28.42 -5.92
CA TYR A 258 13.32 29.41 -6.17
C TYR A 258 12.81 30.67 -6.86
N GLY A 259 11.54 30.72 -7.27
CA GLY A 259 10.97 31.87 -7.99
C GLY A 259 10.82 33.14 -7.14
N PRO A 260 10.41 34.26 -7.75
CA PRO A 260 10.20 35.53 -7.05
C PRO A 260 9.23 35.41 -5.88
N ARG A 261 9.47 36.16 -4.81
CA ARG A 261 8.68 36.09 -3.57
C ARG A 261 7.25 36.62 -3.76
N GLN A 262 6.32 36.01 -3.05
CA GLN A 262 4.90 36.39 -2.99
C GLN A 262 4.47 36.53 -1.52
N PRO A 263 4.95 37.56 -0.81
CA PRO A 263 4.74 37.72 0.64
C PRO A 263 3.25 37.90 1.02
N GLU A 264 2.40 38.30 0.08
CA GLU A 264 0.94 38.39 0.23
C GLU A 264 0.25 37.01 0.35
N LYS A 265 0.98 35.93 0.03
CA LYS A 265 0.53 34.53 0.13
C LYS A 265 1.32 33.70 1.16
N ASP A 266 2.15 34.35 1.98
CA ASP A 266 2.84 33.68 3.08
C ASP A 266 1.83 33.21 4.14
N LEU A 267 2.13 32.07 4.79
CA LEU A 267 1.24 31.43 5.75
C LEU A 267 1.96 31.15 7.07
N THR A 268 1.22 31.13 8.19
CA THR A 268 1.77 30.73 9.49
C THR A 268 2.07 29.23 9.51
N CYS A 269 3.00 28.80 10.39
CA CYS A 269 3.42 27.39 10.52
C CYS A 269 2.27 26.39 10.65
N THR A 270 1.16 26.79 11.28
CA THR A 270 0.00 25.93 11.56
C THR A 270 -1.06 25.93 10.45
N ARG A 271 -0.93 26.75 9.40
CA ARG A 271 -1.82 26.70 8.23
C ARG A 271 -1.40 25.58 7.29
N MET A 272 -2.39 24.94 6.67
CA MET A 272 -2.15 24.00 5.58
C MET A 272 -1.80 24.79 4.32
N VAL A 273 -0.73 24.39 3.64
CA VAL A 273 -0.32 25.00 2.37
C VAL A 273 -1.14 24.35 1.25
N PRO A 274 -1.83 25.12 0.38
CA PRO A 274 -2.68 24.51 -0.65
C PRO A 274 -1.90 23.67 -1.70
N TYR A 275 -2.63 22.81 -2.39
CA TYR A 275 -2.18 22.22 -3.65
C TYR A 275 -1.92 23.32 -4.70
N GLY A 276 -0.98 23.10 -5.63
CA GLY A 276 -0.60 24.09 -6.65
C GLY A 276 0.20 25.29 -6.14
N HIS A 277 0.48 25.43 -4.84
CA HIS A 277 1.30 26.53 -4.30
C HIS A 277 2.80 26.17 -4.26
N SER A 278 3.60 26.92 -5.01
CA SER A 278 5.07 26.91 -4.92
C SER A 278 5.61 27.80 -3.80
N GLY A 279 6.73 27.37 -3.22
CA GLY A 279 7.37 28.04 -2.08
C GLY A 279 8.19 27.09 -1.21
N TYR A 280 8.50 27.53 0.01
CA TYR A 280 9.23 26.73 0.99
C TYR A 280 8.80 27.09 2.42
N CYS A 281 9.03 26.19 3.37
CA CYS A 281 8.99 26.51 4.78
C CYS A 281 10.33 27.16 5.19
N GLU A 282 10.28 28.34 5.80
CA GLU A 282 11.42 28.94 6.50
C GLU A 282 11.48 28.35 7.91
N VAL A 283 12.62 27.77 8.27
CA VAL A 283 12.95 27.30 9.62
C VAL A 283 14.20 28.01 10.13
N GLU A 284 14.28 28.14 11.45
CA GLU A 284 15.39 28.73 12.20
C GLU A 284 15.98 27.65 13.11
N ASP A 285 17.28 27.42 13.02
CA ASP A 285 18.00 26.55 13.95
C ASP A 285 18.16 27.27 15.30
N THR A 286 17.69 26.63 16.37
CA THR A 286 17.70 27.24 17.71
C THR A 286 19.04 27.18 18.42
N GLU A 287 20.01 26.41 17.89
CA GLU A 287 21.37 26.33 18.41
C GLU A 287 22.34 27.27 17.66
N THR A 288 22.23 27.36 16.33
CA THR A 288 23.13 28.21 15.52
C THR A 288 22.54 29.57 15.13
N GLY A 289 21.21 29.72 15.15
CA GLY A 289 20.52 30.91 14.62
C GLY A 289 20.46 30.98 13.09
N GLU A 290 20.97 29.97 12.39
CA GLU A 290 20.90 29.87 10.93
C GLU A 290 19.46 29.66 10.44
N ARG A 291 19.19 29.99 9.18
CA ARG A 291 17.86 29.85 8.57
C ARG A 291 17.90 29.07 7.27
N PHE A 292 16.96 28.14 7.15
CA PHE A 292 16.92 27.18 6.04
C PHE A 292 15.56 27.16 5.33
N ARG A 293 15.62 26.92 4.01
CA ARG A 293 14.49 26.63 3.13
C ARG A 293 14.29 25.13 3.10
N VAL A 294 13.17 24.65 3.65
CA VAL A 294 12.86 23.22 3.76
C VAL A 294 11.42 22.96 3.30
N MET A 295 11.08 21.70 3.02
CA MET A 295 9.84 21.29 2.37
C MET A 295 9.59 22.13 1.09
N ARG A 296 10.61 22.23 0.22
CA ARG A 296 10.57 23.05 -1.00
C ARG A 296 9.56 22.47 -1.99
N ARG A 297 8.63 23.28 -2.48
CA ARG A 297 7.59 22.85 -3.44
C ARG A 297 7.58 23.65 -4.73
N TYR A 298 7.46 22.89 -5.80
CA TYR A 298 6.89 23.27 -7.07
C TYR A 298 5.36 23.10 -7.02
N CYS A 299 4.63 23.62 -8.01
CA CYS A 299 3.17 23.44 -8.07
C CYS A 299 2.71 21.96 -8.07
N SER A 300 3.57 21.06 -8.53
CA SER A 300 3.36 19.62 -8.71
C SER A 300 3.84 18.74 -7.55
N SER A 301 4.54 19.27 -6.53
CA SER A 301 5.35 18.48 -5.58
C SER A 301 4.58 17.51 -4.66
N SER A 302 3.25 17.50 -4.70
CA SER A 302 2.40 16.72 -3.79
C SER A 302 1.03 16.52 -4.45
N LYS A 303 0.35 15.40 -4.18
CA LYS A 303 -1.00 15.14 -4.72
C LYS A 303 -2.03 16.18 -4.26
N TRP A 304 -3.09 16.35 -5.04
CA TRP A 304 -4.17 17.32 -4.77
C TRP A 304 -4.90 17.11 -3.43
N ASP A 305 -4.87 15.87 -2.92
CA ASP A 305 -5.48 15.40 -1.69
C ASP A 305 -4.45 15.17 -0.56
N SER A 306 -3.20 15.63 -0.73
CA SER A 306 -2.16 15.61 0.30
C SER A 306 -2.28 16.82 1.23
N ASN A 307 -1.91 16.64 2.50
CA ASN A 307 -1.91 17.71 3.50
C ASN A 307 -0.52 17.79 4.15
N PHE A 308 0.00 19.01 4.31
CA PHE A 308 1.15 19.29 5.16
C PHE A 308 1.09 20.72 5.70
N ARG A 309 1.89 21.00 6.72
CA ARG A 309 2.03 22.31 7.37
C ARG A 309 3.51 22.56 7.64
N CYS A 310 3.94 23.81 7.71
CA CYS A 310 5.34 24.10 8.06
C CYS A 310 5.69 23.80 9.54
N SER A 311 4.69 23.51 10.39
CA SER A 311 4.91 22.86 11.70
C SER A 311 5.61 21.50 11.60
N ASP A 312 5.44 20.82 10.47
CA ASP A 312 5.86 19.42 10.30
C ASP A 312 7.33 19.34 9.87
N ALA A 313 7.91 20.47 9.46
CA ALA A 313 9.26 20.61 8.93
C ALA A 313 10.36 20.05 9.85
N ALA A 314 10.23 20.20 11.17
CA ALA A 314 11.22 19.66 12.12
C ALA A 314 11.23 18.12 12.16
N ASN A 315 10.08 17.45 11.88
CA ASN A 315 10.01 16.00 11.76
C ASN A 315 10.43 15.53 10.36
N PHE A 316 10.06 16.29 9.33
CA PHE A 316 10.41 16.03 7.93
C PHE A 316 11.93 16.05 7.71
N VAL A 317 12.61 17.10 8.19
CA VAL A 317 14.07 17.23 8.06
C VAL A 317 14.78 16.13 8.84
N ASN A 318 14.45 15.95 10.12
CA ASN A 318 15.10 14.94 10.97
C ASN A 318 14.73 13.48 10.59
N PHE A 319 13.98 13.25 9.50
CA PHE A 319 13.67 11.92 8.99
C PHE A 319 14.88 11.25 8.33
N HIS A 320 15.66 11.96 7.49
CA HIS A 320 16.81 11.34 6.82
C HIS A 320 17.91 10.92 7.82
N TYR A 321 18.09 11.69 8.91
CA TYR A 321 18.97 11.32 10.01
C TYR A 321 18.52 10.00 10.66
N LYS A 322 17.25 9.92 11.09
CA LYS A 322 16.68 8.71 11.72
C LYS A 322 16.70 7.50 10.78
N ALA A 323 16.55 7.73 9.48
CA ALA A 323 16.64 6.69 8.46
C ALA A 323 18.08 6.13 8.34
N ARG A 324 19.10 7.01 8.36
CA ARG A 324 20.50 6.57 8.37
C ARG A 324 20.86 5.89 9.68
N GLU A 325 20.47 6.45 10.82
CA GLU A 325 20.62 5.88 12.16
C GLU A 325 19.98 4.49 12.27
N ALA A 326 18.82 4.27 11.64
CA ALA A 326 18.19 2.95 11.55
C ALA A 326 19.04 1.95 10.75
N ALA A 327 19.53 2.35 9.57
CA ALA A 327 20.38 1.52 8.71
C ALA A 327 21.73 1.19 9.36
N ASP A 328 22.37 2.17 10.03
CA ASP A 328 23.66 2.00 10.71
C ASP A 328 23.64 0.92 11.80
N ASN A 329 22.47 0.59 12.39
CA ASN A 329 22.36 -0.53 13.33
C ASN A 329 22.77 -1.87 12.70
N ALA A 330 22.51 -2.08 11.41
CA ALA A 330 22.91 -3.29 10.69
C ALA A 330 24.42 -3.43 10.53
N LEU A 331 25.17 -2.34 10.71
CA LEU A 331 26.64 -2.31 10.65
C LEU A 331 27.29 -2.56 12.02
N THR A 332 26.50 -2.75 13.08
CA THR A 332 27.04 -3.02 14.43
C THR A 332 27.65 -4.43 14.52
N PRO A 333 28.81 -4.61 15.17
CA PRO A 333 29.45 -5.93 15.27
C PRO A 333 28.57 -6.93 16.01
N GLY A 334 28.23 -8.05 15.34
CA GLY A 334 27.29 -9.04 15.86
C GLY A 334 25.82 -8.79 15.52
N PHE A 335 25.52 -7.84 14.62
CA PHE A 335 24.18 -7.73 14.05
C PHE A 335 23.87 -8.92 13.13
N THR A 336 22.68 -9.50 13.31
CA THR A 336 22.09 -10.50 12.43
C THR A 336 20.60 -10.20 12.24
N LEU A 337 20.09 -10.32 11.01
CA LEU A 337 18.64 -10.32 10.79
C LEU A 337 17.99 -11.51 11.50
N PRO A 338 16.70 -11.41 11.90
CA PRO A 338 16.00 -12.52 12.55
C PRO A 338 16.02 -13.79 11.70
N ASN A 339 16.13 -14.92 12.40
CA ASN A 339 16.05 -16.28 11.86
C ASN A 339 17.14 -16.68 10.85
N ILE A 340 18.14 -15.83 10.59
CA ILE A 340 19.38 -16.23 9.91
C ILE A 340 20.28 -16.97 10.91
N GLN A 341 20.76 -18.16 10.54
CA GLN A 341 21.64 -18.97 11.39
C GLN A 341 23.11 -18.54 11.21
N GLU A 342 23.83 -18.31 12.32
CA GLU A 342 25.25 -17.91 12.30
C GLU A 342 26.21 -19.07 12.00
N ASN A 343 25.83 -20.31 12.30
CA ASN A 343 26.74 -21.45 12.40
C ASN A 343 26.36 -22.56 11.41
N GLU A 344 26.87 -22.50 10.18
CA GLU A 344 26.88 -23.64 9.25
C GLU A 344 27.77 -24.76 9.81
N THR A 345 27.17 -25.71 10.52
CA THR A 345 27.85 -26.99 10.79
C THR A 345 27.78 -27.85 9.53
N GLU A 346 28.94 -28.09 8.92
CA GLU A 346 29.08 -28.88 7.68
C GLU A 346 28.31 -30.21 7.77
N GLY A 347 27.16 -30.28 7.08
CA GLY A 347 26.28 -31.46 7.08
C GLY A 347 24.80 -31.19 7.39
N GLN A 348 24.43 -30.00 7.89
CA GLN A 348 23.03 -29.59 8.10
C GLN A 348 22.82 -28.13 7.65
N GLY A 349 22.22 -27.82 6.51
CA GLY A 349 21.74 -28.62 5.37
C GLY A 349 21.07 -27.69 4.35
N GLN A 350 21.18 -27.96 3.04
CA GLN A 350 20.81 -26.98 1.99
C GLN A 350 19.33 -26.54 1.98
N SER A 351 18.46 -27.24 2.72
CA SER A 351 17.00 -27.06 2.78
C SER A 351 16.47 -25.77 3.42
N GLN A 352 17.33 -24.92 4.00
CA GLN A 352 16.95 -23.62 4.56
C GLN A 352 17.64 -22.43 3.90
N ARG A 353 18.40 -22.65 2.81
CA ARG A 353 19.11 -21.55 2.16
C ARG A 353 18.21 -20.73 1.23
N ASP A 354 17.49 -21.42 0.35
CA ASP A 354 16.71 -20.82 -0.73
C ASP A 354 15.24 -21.17 -0.58
N GLY A 355 14.33 -20.22 -0.79
CA GLY A 355 12.89 -20.50 -0.72
C GLY A 355 12.00 -19.35 -1.19
N ILE A 356 10.71 -19.64 -1.28
CA ILE A 356 9.67 -18.67 -1.66
C ILE A 356 8.96 -18.18 -0.39
N VAL A 357 8.75 -16.87 -0.27
CA VAL A 357 8.03 -16.25 0.86
C VAL A 357 6.75 -15.62 0.35
N MET A 358 5.61 -16.00 0.94
CA MET A 358 4.28 -15.49 0.55
C MET A 358 3.54 -14.96 1.78
N VAL A 359 2.85 -13.82 1.64
CA VAL A 359 1.91 -13.32 2.65
C VAL A 359 0.48 -13.63 2.22
N VAL A 360 -0.33 -14.19 3.12
CA VAL A 360 -1.72 -14.58 2.85
C VAL A 360 -2.70 -14.05 3.90
N TYR A 361 -3.93 -13.78 3.45
CA TYR A 361 -5.07 -13.43 4.28
C TYR A 361 -6.34 -14.07 3.70
N PRO A 362 -7.46 -14.22 4.46
CA PRO A 362 -8.57 -15.12 4.10
C PRO A 362 -9.20 -14.94 2.71
N LYS A 363 -9.14 -13.73 2.12
CA LYS A 363 -9.66 -13.47 0.76
C LYS A 363 -8.73 -14.01 -0.35
N LEU A 364 -7.42 -14.04 -0.13
CA LEU A 364 -6.41 -14.42 -1.12
C LEU A 364 -5.99 -15.90 -1.05
N ILE A 365 -6.54 -16.70 -0.14
CA ILE A 365 -6.20 -18.14 -0.07
C ILE A 365 -6.48 -18.90 -1.40
N PRO A 366 -7.58 -18.66 -2.13
CA PRO A 366 -7.81 -19.34 -3.42
C PRO A 366 -6.73 -19.01 -4.46
N SER A 367 -6.28 -17.74 -4.53
CA SER A 367 -5.12 -17.35 -5.33
C SER A 367 -3.84 -18.04 -4.86
N ALA A 368 -3.52 -17.98 -3.56
CA ALA A 368 -2.32 -18.61 -3.01
C ALA A 368 -2.28 -20.13 -3.29
N TYR A 369 -3.40 -20.82 -3.08
CA TYR A 369 -3.54 -22.25 -3.36
C TYR A 369 -3.31 -22.55 -4.84
N ALA A 370 -3.91 -21.75 -5.74
CA ALA A 370 -3.73 -21.90 -7.18
C ALA A 370 -2.27 -21.67 -7.62
N THR A 371 -1.62 -20.62 -7.11
CA THR A 371 -0.21 -20.30 -7.35
C THR A 371 0.71 -21.43 -6.86
N ILE A 372 0.53 -21.89 -5.62
CA ILE A 372 1.34 -22.97 -5.02
C ILE A 372 1.12 -24.30 -5.74
N LYS A 373 -0.13 -24.64 -6.08
CA LYS A 373 -0.43 -25.89 -6.78
C LYS A 373 0.10 -25.87 -8.22
N SER A 374 0.06 -24.73 -8.89
CA SER A 374 0.71 -24.53 -10.20
C SER A 374 2.23 -24.70 -10.10
N LEU A 375 2.88 -24.09 -9.10
CA LEU A 375 4.31 -24.29 -8.82
C LEU A 375 4.65 -25.78 -8.64
N ARG A 376 3.83 -26.56 -7.91
CA ARG A 376 4.11 -27.96 -7.57
C ARG A 376 3.79 -28.96 -8.68
N GLU A 377 2.64 -28.84 -9.32
CA GLU A 377 2.10 -29.81 -10.29
C GLU A 377 2.39 -29.45 -11.75
N VAL A 378 2.24 -28.17 -12.13
CA VAL A 378 2.38 -27.71 -13.52
C VAL A 378 3.84 -27.37 -13.84
N LEU A 379 4.52 -26.66 -12.93
CA LEU A 379 5.89 -26.18 -13.13
C LEU A 379 6.96 -27.11 -12.54
N GLY A 380 6.57 -28.09 -11.70
CA GLY A 380 7.49 -29.03 -11.06
C GLY A 380 8.44 -28.45 -10.02
N CYS A 381 8.28 -27.17 -9.65
CA CYS A 381 9.15 -26.45 -8.72
C CYS A 381 9.20 -27.13 -7.34
N ARG A 382 10.40 -27.22 -6.76
CA ARG A 382 10.67 -27.86 -5.45
C ARG A 382 11.27 -26.92 -4.40
N LEU A 383 11.33 -25.61 -4.65
CA LEU A 383 11.68 -24.62 -3.63
C LEU A 383 10.74 -24.74 -2.41
N PRO A 384 11.25 -24.71 -1.16
CA PRO A 384 10.42 -24.66 0.03
C PRO A 384 9.67 -23.32 0.11
N ILE A 385 8.52 -23.32 0.78
CA ILE A 385 7.63 -22.15 0.86
C ILE A 385 7.36 -21.76 2.32
N GLU A 386 7.47 -20.48 2.62
CA GLU A 386 6.99 -19.85 3.85
C GLU A 386 5.66 -19.13 3.61
N ILE A 387 4.64 -19.51 4.37
CA ILE A 387 3.32 -18.87 4.39
C ILE A 387 3.21 -18.01 5.66
N TRP A 388 3.30 -16.70 5.49
CA TRP A 388 3.13 -15.73 6.57
C TRP A 388 1.68 -15.20 6.57
N TYR A 389 1.02 -15.17 7.73
CA TYR A 389 -0.35 -14.64 7.84
C TYR A 389 -0.59 -13.89 9.15
N ARG A 390 -1.49 -12.91 9.13
CA ARG A 390 -1.86 -12.15 10.34
C ARG A 390 -2.82 -12.96 11.20
N SER A 391 -2.39 -13.26 12.43
CA SER A 391 -3.15 -14.09 13.38
C SER A 391 -4.57 -13.53 13.62
N ALA A 392 -4.70 -12.21 13.73
CA ALA A 392 -5.97 -11.51 13.93
C ALA A 392 -6.94 -11.61 12.74
N GLU A 393 -6.42 -11.68 11.51
CA GLU A 393 -7.25 -11.77 10.30
C GLU A 393 -7.69 -13.21 10.05
N MET A 394 -6.79 -14.18 10.23
CA MET A 394 -7.13 -15.60 10.07
C MET A 394 -8.15 -16.07 11.12
N LYS A 395 -8.14 -15.49 12.32
CA LYS A 395 -9.16 -15.75 13.37
C LYS A 395 -10.58 -15.29 13.00
N ALA A 396 -10.75 -14.42 12.00
CA ALA A 396 -12.08 -14.03 11.51
C ALA A 396 -12.72 -15.10 10.59
N ASP A 397 -11.91 -15.95 9.95
CA ASP A 397 -12.36 -17.10 9.16
C ASP A 397 -11.37 -18.26 9.30
N PRO A 398 -11.42 -19.03 10.41
CA PRO A 398 -10.46 -20.10 10.68
C PRO A 398 -10.48 -21.24 9.65
N ASN A 399 -11.55 -21.37 8.86
CA ASN A 399 -11.63 -22.35 7.78
C ASN A 399 -10.80 -21.91 6.56
N ALA A 400 -10.51 -20.61 6.41
CA ALA A 400 -9.80 -20.11 5.25
C ALA A 400 -8.40 -20.70 5.07
N ILE A 401 -7.67 -21.08 6.14
CA ILE A 401 -6.33 -21.67 6.02
C ILE A 401 -6.35 -23.14 5.56
N LYS A 402 -7.49 -23.84 5.66
CA LYS A 402 -7.63 -25.29 5.39
C LYS A 402 -7.00 -25.75 4.06
N PRO A 403 -7.17 -25.04 2.92
CA PRO A 403 -6.58 -25.49 1.66
C PRO A 403 -5.04 -25.49 1.69
N LEU A 404 -4.41 -24.48 2.30
CA LEU A 404 -2.95 -24.44 2.40
C LEU A 404 -2.42 -25.51 3.37
N THR A 405 -3.12 -25.78 4.49
CA THR A 405 -2.72 -26.88 5.38
C THR A 405 -2.98 -28.26 4.77
N ALA A 406 -3.90 -28.38 3.81
CA ALA A 406 -4.10 -29.61 3.04
C ALA A 406 -2.94 -29.87 2.06
N LEU A 407 -2.46 -28.84 1.33
CA LEU A 407 -1.25 -28.96 0.51
C LEU A 407 -0.02 -29.34 1.34
N ALA A 408 0.14 -28.71 2.51
CA ALA A 408 1.25 -28.99 3.42
C ALA A 408 1.16 -30.35 4.15
N ALA A 409 0.04 -31.07 4.05
CA ALA A 409 -0.06 -32.45 4.55
C ALA A 409 0.55 -33.46 3.58
N ASP A 410 0.74 -33.10 2.30
CA ASP A 410 1.47 -33.90 1.32
C ASP A 410 3.00 -33.71 1.47
N ASN A 411 3.52 -34.42 2.48
CA ASN A 411 4.95 -34.46 2.78
C ASN A 411 5.82 -35.08 1.67
N GLU A 412 5.24 -35.71 0.64
CA GLU A 412 6.01 -36.27 -0.49
C GLU A 412 6.30 -35.22 -1.58
N THR A 413 5.50 -34.15 -1.67
CA THR A 413 5.66 -33.12 -2.72
C THR A 413 5.97 -31.71 -2.22
N SER A 414 5.59 -31.36 -0.97
CA SER A 414 5.47 -29.96 -0.56
C SER A 414 6.09 -29.65 0.81
N THR A 415 7.36 -29.21 0.80
CA THR A 415 7.98 -28.54 1.95
C THR A 415 7.38 -27.13 2.12
N MET A 416 6.43 -27.00 3.06
CA MET A 416 5.77 -25.74 3.42
C MET A 416 5.87 -25.48 4.92
N SER A 417 6.00 -24.21 5.31
CA SER A 417 5.98 -23.77 6.72
C SER A 417 5.05 -22.57 6.91
N PHE A 418 4.54 -22.39 8.13
CA PHE A 418 3.49 -21.42 8.45
C PHE A 418 3.90 -20.56 9.65
N HIS A 419 3.78 -19.24 9.51
CA HIS A 419 4.28 -18.26 10.47
C HIS A 419 3.24 -17.20 10.80
N GLU A 420 2.92 -17.02 12.08
CA GLU A 420 1.94 -16.02 12.53
C GLU A 420 2.58 -14.65 12.71
N ILE A 421 2.10 -13.66 11.95
CA ILE A 421 2.33 -12.24 12.24
C ILE A 421 1.41 -11.85 13.40
N THR A 422 1.99 -11.63 14.58
CA THR A 422 1.32 -11.14 15.78
C THR A 422 1.47 -9.63 16.00
N ASP A 423 2.42 -8.99 15.31
CA ASP A 423 2.58 -7.53 15.35
C ASP A 423 1.37 -6.83 14.70
N TRP A 424 0.85 -5.83 15.41
CA TRP A 424 -0.29 -5.04 14.96
C TRP A 424 0.12 -3.97 13.94
N HIS A 425 1.36 -3.47 14.00
CA HIS A 425 1.92 -2.53 13.02
C HIS A 425 2.13 -3.19 11.65
N ALA A 426 2.53 -4.46 11.64
CA ALA A 426 2.68 -5.30 10.45
C ALA A 426 1.32 -5.66 9.83
N SER A 427 0.65 -4.65 9.25
CA SER A 427 -0.69 -4.72 8.66
C SER A 427 -0.71 -4.16 7.23
N GLY A 428 -1.59 -4.68 6.38
CA GLY A 428 -1.61 -4.36 4.95
C GLY A 428 -0.24 -4.57 4.31
N TYR A 429 0.23 -3.57 3.56
CA TYR A 429 1.56 -3.49 2.96
C TYR A 429 2.71 -3.81 3.93
N GLY A 430 2.59 -3.44 5.21
CA GLY A 430 3.61 -3.72 6.24
C GLY A 430 3.80 -5.23 6.53
N ALA A 431 2.81 -6.07 6.23
CA ALA A 431 2.94 -7.52 6.42
C ALA A 431 3.98 -8.15 5.48
N LYS A 432 4.13 -7.63 4.25
CA LYS A 432 5.14 -8.08 3.28
C LYS A 432 6.55 -7.81 3.78
N VAL A 433 6.81 -6.56 4.19
CA VAL A 433 8.10 -6.13 4.74
C VAL A 433 8.42 -6.92 6.01
N PHE A 434 7.43 -7.18 6.88
CA PHE A 434 7.62 -8.02 8.07
C PHE A 434 8.02 -9.46 7.72
N ALA A 435 7.34 -10.11 6.75
CA ALA A 435 7.65 -11.47 6.34
C ALA A 435 9.06 -11.57 5.72
N ILE A 436 9.41 -10.67 4.79
CA ILE A 436 10.74 -10.58 4.18
C ILE A 436 11.84 -10.37 5.24
N TYR A 437 11.59 -9.48 6.20
CA TYR A 437 12.56 -9.18 7.26
C TYR A 437 12.73 -10.34 8.26
N ASN A 438 11.68 -11.12 8.56
CA ASN A 438 11.71 -12.20 9.56
C ASN A 438 11.79 -13.64 9.00
N SER A 439 11.93 -13.83 7.68
CA SER A 439 12.05 -15.16 7.04
C SER A 439 13.17 -16.04 7.64
N TYR A 440 13.03 -17.36 7.58
CA TYR A 440 14.07 -18.33 7.96
C TYR A 440 15.00 -18.69 6.79
N PHE A 441 14.64 -18.34 5.54
CA PHE A 441 15.51 -18.51 4.39
C PHE A 441 16.58 -17.41 4.30
N GLU A 442 17.81 -17.74 3.93
CA GLU A 442 18.86 -16.75 3.64
C GLU A 442 18.55 -15.96 2.36
N ARG A 443 18.22 -16.69 1.29
CA ARG A 443 17.93 -16.19 -0.05
C ARG A 443 16.46 -16.44 -0.35
N ILE A 444 15.70 -15.38 -0.57
CA ILE A 444 14.25 -15.45 -0.81
C ILE A 444 13.89 -15.06 -2.24
N LEU A 445 12.84 -15.69 -2.75
CA LEU A 445 11.94 -15.09 -3.72
C LEU A 445 10.65 -14.74 -2.96
N PHE A 446 10.46 -13.47 -2.61
CA PHE A 446 9.13 -13.03 -2.21
C PHE A 446 8.19 -13.11 -3.41
N LEU A 447 6.94 -13.55 -3.18
CA LEU A 447 5.91 -13.67 -4.20
C LEU A 447 4.53 -13.36 -3.56
N ASP A 448 3.82 -12.35 -4.09
CA ASP A 448 2.44 -12.09 -3.66
C ASP A 448 1.50 -13.24 -4.05
N ALA A 449 0.45 -13.47 -3.26
CA ALA A 449 -0.41 -14.66 -3.37
C ALA A 449 -1.07 -14.85 -4.74
N ASP A 450 -1.30 -13.76 -5.47
CA ASP A 450 -1.90 -13.71 -6.80
C ASP A 450 -0.91 -13.33 -7.91
N ASN A 451 0.37 -13.58 -7.68
CA ASN A 451 1.45 -13.51 -8.66
C ASN A 451 1.99 -14.93 -8.95
N VAL A 452 1.97 -15.35 -10.21
CA VAL A 452 2.33 -16.72 -10.61
C VAL A 452 3.44 -16.72 -11.66
N PRO A 453 4.46 -17.60 -11.53
CA PRO A 453 5.44 -17.79 -12.59
C PRO A 453 4.88 -18.52 -13.82
N SER A 454 5.38 -18.19 -15.01
CA SER A 454 5.12 -18.93 -16.26
C SER A 454 5.91 -20.24 -16.37
N ARG A 455 7.03 -20.33 -15.63
CA ARG A 455 8.03 -21.41 -15.63
C ARG A 455 8.68 -21.51 -14.25
N ASP A 456 9.32 -22.64 -13.94
CA ASP A 456 9.99 -22.84 -12.63
C ASP A 456 10.97 -21.68 -12.31
N PRO A 457 10.75 -20.91 -11.23
CA PRO A 457 11.61 -19.78 -10.87
C PRO A 457 12.94 -20.19 -10.22
N THR A 458 13.19 -21.47 -9.95
CA THR A 458 14.40 -21.95 -9.23
C THR A 458 15.72 -21.43 -9.83
N PHE A 459 15.81 -21.30 -11.15
CA PHE A 459 16.98 -20.77 -11.85
C PHE A 459 17.41 -19.35 -11.42
N LEU A 460 16.50 -18.54 -10.85
CA LEU A 460 16.77 -17.18 -10.42
C LEU A 460 17.89 -17.12 -9.36
N PHE A 461 17.98 -18.10 -8.47
CA PHE A 461 18.97 -18.15 -7.38
C PHE A 461 20.41 -18.38 -7.86
N ASP A 462 20.59 -18.79 -9.12
CA ASP A 462 21.88 -18.97 -9.80
C ASP A 462 22.05 -18.02 -11.01
N SER A 463 21.11 -17.10 -11.23
CA SER A 463 21.18 -16.12 -12.33
C SER A 463 22.41 -15.21 -12.18
N PRO A 464 23.09 -14.82 -13.27
CA PRO A 464 24.26 -13.92 -13.21
C PRO A 464 23.95 -12.61 -12.47
N GLU A 465 22.73 -12.10 -12.64
CA GLU A 465 22.23 -10.85 -12.04
C GLU A 465 22.11 -10.98 -10.52
N PHE A 466 21.55 -12.09 -10.03
CA PHE A 466 21.40 -12.34 -8.60
C PHE A 466 22.72 -12.75 -7.94
N VAL A 467 23.50 -13.64 -8.56
CA VAL A 467 24.82 -14.05 -8.03
C VAL A 467 25.74 -12.83 -7.86
N LYS A 468 25.78 -11.95 -8.87
CA LYS A 468 26.54 -10.70 -8.82
C LYS A 468 26.05 -9.76 -7.71
N ASN A 469 24.76 -9.40 -7.70
CA ASN A 469 24.28 -8.28 -6.89
C ASN A 469 23.67 -8.69 -5.53
N GLY A 470 23.11 -9.88 -5.42
CA GLY A 470 22.36 -10.36 -4.24
C GLY A 470 20.94 -9.79 -4.12
N ALA A 471 20.50 -8.95 -5.06
CA ALA A 471 19.14 -8.44 -5.16
C ALA A 471 18.75 -8.27 -6.63
N VAL A 472 17.55 -8.71 -7.00
CA VAL A 472 16.91 -8.46 -8.29
C VAL A 472 15.50 -7.93 -8.06
N PHE A 473 15.18 -6.81 -8.71
CA PHE A 473 13.90 -6.12 -8.65
C PHE A 473 13.29 -6.01 -10.05
N TRP A 474 11.96 -5.91 -10.10
CA TRP A 474 11.21 -5.78 -11.35
C TRP A 474 10.61 -4.37 -11.49
N PRO A 475 10.56 -3.82 -12.71
CA PRO A 475 9.94 -2.53 -12.98
C PRO A 475 8.43 -2.62 -12.89
N ASP A 476 7.81 -1.54 -12.45
CA ASP A 476 6.38 -1.31 -12.52
C ASP A 476 5.97 -0.63 -13.85
N PHE A 477 4.67 -0.48 -14.11
CA PHE A 477 4.13 0.36 -15.17
C PHE A 477 4.59 1.83 -15.10
N TRP A 478 4.83 2.36 -13.89
CA TRP A 478 5.11 3.78 -13.72
C TRP A 478 6.58 4.14 -13.89
N HIS A 479 6.84 4.95 -14.93
CA HIS A 479 8.07 5.73 -15.05
C HIS A 479 7.83 7.15 -14.51
N PRO A 480 8.81 7.84 -13.88
CA PRO A 480 8.65 9.18 -13.29
C PRO A 480 8.03 10.27 -14.18
N GLY A 481 8.14 10.16 -15.50
CA GLY A 481 7.47 11.08 -16.44
C GLY A 481 5.96 10.85 -16.63
N ARG A 482 5.43 9.71 -16.17
CA ARG A 482 4.01 9.28 -16.33
C ARG A 482 3.43 8.63 -15.06
N THR A 483 4.02 8.90 -13.89
CA THR A 483 3.66 8.29 -12.59
C THR A 483 2.31 8.76 -12.05
N ILE A 484 1.48 7.83 -11.58
CA ILE A 484 0.27 8.14 -10.79
C ILE A 484 0.56 8.22 -9.27
N PHE A 485 1.78 7.92 -8.83
CA PHE A 485 2.16 7.82 -7.41
C PHE A 485 2.94 9.02 -6.86
N ASN A 486 3.16 10.07 -7.66
CA ASN A 486 3.88 11.29 -7.27
C ASN A 486 5.41 11.05 -7.07
N ILE A 487 6.00 10.10 -7.81
CA ILE A 487 7.44 9.77 -7.78
C ILE A 487 8.15 10.41 -9.01
N HIS A 488 7.92 11.71 -9.22
CA HIS A 488 8.54 12.51 -10.30
C HIS A 488 9.61 13.47 -9.76
N SER A 489 10.36 14.12 -10.65
CA SER A 489 11.53 14.96 -10.32
C SER A 489 11.29 16.14 -9.38
N GLN A 490 10.04 16.59 -9.25
CA GLN A 490 9.63 17.72 -8.41
C GLN A 490 8.99 17.26 -7.08
N SER A 491 8.89 15.96 -6.81
CA SER A 491 8.27 15.42 -5.60
C SER A 491 9.02 15.79 -4.31
N LEU A 492 8.28 16.06 -3.22
CA LEU A 492 8.84 16.22 -1.88
C LEU A 492 9.57 14.96 -1.36
N LEU A 493 9.33 13.79 -1.98
CA LEU A 493 10.00 12.53 -1.66
C LEU A 493 11.53 12.66 -1.59
N TRP A 494 12.14 13.30 -2.59
CA TRP A 494 13.59 13.38 -2.74
C TRP A 494 14.27 14.23 -1.65
N GLU A 495 13.54 15.20 -1.10
CA GLU A 495 14.04 15.99 0.05
C GLU A 495 13.83 15.24 1.37
N LEU A 496 12.70 14.54 1.55
CA LEU A 496 12.41 13.75 2.75
C LEU A 496 13.50 12.71 3.03
N ILE A 497 13.98 12.02 1.98
CA ILE A 497 14.99 10.96 2.08
C ILE A 497 16.43 11.45 1.83
N ASP A 498 16.63 12.75 1.58
CA ASP A 498 17.92 13.37 1.20
C ASP A 498 18.61 12.64 0.03
N MET A 499 17.99 12.67 -1.16
CA MET A 499 18.50 12.00 -2.36
C MET A 499 18.42 12.87 -3.63
N PRO A 500 19.23 12.56 -4.67
CA PRO A 500 18.92 12.92 -6.04
C PRO A 500 17.55 12.41 -6.48
N PHE A 501 16.89 13.15 -7.38
CA PHE A 501 15.94 12.50 -8.29
C PHE A 501 16.67 11.50 -9.18
N ILE A 502 16.12 10.29 -9.32
CA ILE A 502 16.69 9.22 -10.15
C ILE A 502 15.64 8.79 -11.18
N ASN A 503 15.94 9.05 -12.46
CA ASN A 503 15.05 8.79 -13.59
C ASN A 503 15.18 7.33 -14.06
N MET A 504 14.41 6.45 -13.42
CA MET A 504 14.25 5.03 -13.76
C MET A 504 12.82 4.60 -13.41
N PHE A 505 12.37 3.43 -13.88
CA PHE A 505 11.08 2.86 -13.45
C PHE A 505 10.96 2.77 -11.92
N GLU A 506 9.74 3.02 -11.44
CA GLU A 506 9.32 2.60 -10.10
C GLU A 506 9.39 1.06 -10.01
N GLN A 507 9.55 0.55 -8.80
CA GLN A 507 9.65 -0.89 -8.55
C GLN A 507 8.27 -1.52 -8.36
N GLU A 508 8.09 -2.78 -8.78
CA GLU A 508 7.01 -3.63 -8.28
C GLU A 508 7.52 -4.49 -7.10
N SER A 509 6.71 -4.61 -6.04
CA SER A 509 6.99 -5.46 -4.87
C SER A 509 6.24 -6.78 -4.90
N GLY A 510 5.42 -7.03 -5.93
CA GLY A 510 4.71 -8.30 -6.18
C GLY A 510 5.63 -9.52 -6.27
N GLN A 511 6.90 -9.30 -6.61
CA GLN A 511 7.98 -10.28 -6.48
C GLN A 511 9.31 -9.58 -6.21
N ILE A 512 10.13 -10.14 -5.32
CA ILE A 512 11.45 -9.60 -4.94
C ILE A 512 12.40 -10.77 -4.72
N LEU A 513 13.54 -10.80 -5.41
CA LEU A 513 14.57 -11.83 -5.24
C LEU A 513 15.75 -11.24 -4.46
N LEU A 514 16.07 -11.82 -3.29
CA LEU A 514 16.90 -11.16 -2.29
C LEU A 514 17.71 -12.12 -1.42
N ASP A 515 19.03 -11.93 -1.40
CA ASP A 515 19.93 -12.45 -0.37
C ASP A 515 19.86 -11.51 0.85
N ARG A 516 19.15 -11.95 1.89
CA ARG A 516 18.89 -11.14 3.09
C ARG A 516 20.17 -10.84 3.87
N ARG A 517 21.11 -11.80 3.92
CA ARG A 517 22.37 -11.66 4.66
C ARG A 517 23.29 -10.63 4.01
N ARG A 518 23.37 -10.59 2.68
CA ARG A 518 24.13 -9.57 1.93
C ARG A 518 23.55 -8.16 2.04
N HIS A 519 22.26 -8.02 2.36
CA HIS A 519 21.51 -6.76 2.29
C HIS A 519 20.81 -6.38 3.61
N ALA A 520 21.46 -6.65 4.74
CA ALA A 520 20.96 -6.32 6.07
C ALA A 520 20.73 -4.81 6.30
N GLU A 521 21.67 -3.95 5.86
CA GLU A 521 21.56 -2.48 6.00
C GLU A 521 20.39 -1.90 5.19
N PRO A 522 20.18 -2.25 3.89
CA PRO A 522 18.96 -1.91 3.18
C PRO A 522 17.67 -2.46 3.80
N LEU A 523 17.68 -3.67 4.38
CA LEU A 523 16.50 -4.25 5.01
C LEU A 523 16.08 -3.51 6.30
N GLU A 524 17.04 -3.04 7.11
CA GLU A 524 16.73 -2.11 8.22
C GLU A 524 16.11 -0.80 7.71
N LEU A 525 16.60 -0.26 6.59
CA LEU A 525 16.07 0.97 6.01
C LEU A 525 14.64 0.81 5.47
N VAL A 526 14.30 -0.29 4.80
CA VAL A 526 12.91 -0.58 4.38
C VAL A 526 11.99 -0.78 5.58
N LYS A 527 12.45 -1.49 6.60
CA LYS A 527 11.74 -1.68 7.88
C LYS A 527 11.49 -0.34 8.57
N PHE A 528 12.48 0.56 8.61
CA PHE A 528 12.32 1.92 9.11
C PHE A 528 11.28 2.70 8.30
N TYR A 529 11.41 2.75 6.97
CA TYR A 529 10.46 3.46 6.10
C TYR A 529 9.01 2.97 6.27
N THR A 530 8.82 1.67 6.52
CA THR A 530 7.52 1.03 6.68
C THR A 530 6.89 1.28 8.06
N PHE A 531 7.67 1.20 9.14
CA PHE A 531 7.17 1.19 10.51
C PHE A 531 7.42 2.48 11.31
N HIS A 532 8.23 3.42 10.81
CA HIS A 532 8.43 4.71 11.47
C HIS A 532 7.12 5.50 11.57
N ARG A 533 6.87 6.11 12.74
CA ARG A 533 5.68 6.95 12.98
C ARG A 533 6.13 8.33 13.52
N PRO A 534 5.60 9.46 13.00
CA PRO A 534 4.60 9.56 11.94
C PRO A 534 5.13 9.10 10.57
N SER A 535 4.27 8.45 9.78
CA SER A 535 4.61 8.02 8.42
C SER A 535 4.47 9.21 7.47
N HIS A 536 5.60 9.80 7.08
CA HIS A 536 5.62 10.88 6.09
C HIS A 536 5.14 10.41 4.72
N PHE A 537 5.43 9.16 4.34
CA PHE A 537 4.98 8.57 3.06
C PHE A 537 3.46 8.52 2.96
N ASP A 538 2.77 8.02 3.99
CA ASP A 538 1.30 7.93 4.01
C ASP A 538 0.65 9.30 4.17
N TYR A 539 1.14 10.12 5.11
CA TYR A 539 0.54 11.41 5.45
C TYR A 539 0.63 12.42 4.30
N MET A 540 1.79 12.49 3.64
CA MET A 540 2.06 13.42 2.54
C MET A 540 1.87 12.78 1.16
N LYS A 541 1.51 11.48 1.10
CA LYS A 541 1.21 10.70 -0.11
C LYS A 541 2.36 10.68 -1.13
N LEU A 542 3.57 10.39 -0.64
CA LEU A 542 4.83 10.48 -1.40
C LEU A 542 5.30 9.16 -2.02
N VAL A 543 4.87 8.03 -1.46
CA VAL A 543 5.04 6.65 -1.98
C VAL A 543 3.74 5.90 -1.72
N HIS A 544 3.41 4.88 -2.52
CA HIS A 544 2.23 4.05 -2.29
C HIS A 544 2.60 2.69 -1.66
N GLY A 545 2.46 2.60 -0.33
CA GLY A 545 2.71 1.35 0.40
C GLY A 545 4.19 0.95 0.43
N ASP A 546 4.44 -0.37 0.44
CA ASP A 546 5.77 -0.97 0.40
C ASP A 546 6.44 -0.91 -0.98
N LYS A 547 5.63 -0.71 -2.03
CA LYS A 547 5.94 -0.89 -3.46
C LYS A 547 7.36 -0.50 -3.87
N ASP A 548 7.72 0.75 -3.64
CA ASP A 548 8.98 1.36 -4.11
C ASP A 548 10.04 1.49 -3.00
N LEU A 549 9.71 1.08 -1.76
CA LEU A 549 10.57 1.31 -0.59
C LEU A 549 11.89 0.52 -0.66
N PHE A 550 11.90 -0.67 -1.29
CA PHE A 550 13.13 -1.44 -1.47
C PHE A 550 14.06 -0.74 -2.48
N ARG A 551 13.55 -0.35 -3.66
CA ARG A 551 14.34 0.45 -4.62
C ARG A 551 14.89 1.73 -4.00
N LEU A 552 14.08 2.48 -3.25
CA LEU A 552 14.52 3.71 -2.59
C LEU A 552 15.60 3.44 -1.52
N ALA A 553 15.44 2.40 -0.69
CA ALA A 553 16.43 2.04 0.32
C ALA A 553 17.78 1.61 -0.28
N TRP A 554 17.77 0.78 -1.33
CA TRP A 554 18.99 0.37 -2.03
C TRP A 554 19.69 1.56 -2.68
N LEU A 555 18.94 2.45 -3.35
CA LEU A 555 19.48 3.66 -3.97
C LEU A 555 20.03 4.67 -2.93
N LYS A 556 19.41 4.78 -1.75
CA LYS A 556 19.90 5.65 -0.65
C LYS A 556 21.26 5.22 -0.12
N LEU A 557 21.52 3.91 -0.12
CA LEU A 557 22.71 3.30 0.47
C LEU A 557 23.80 2.95 -0.55
N GLY A 558 23.48 3.02 -1.86
CA GLY A 558 24.37 2.55 -2.93
C GLY A 558 24.53 1.02 -2.96
N ALA A 559 23.60 0.28 -2.35
CA ALA A 559 23.67 -1.18 -2.27
C ALA A 559 23.43 -1.81 -3.66
N PRO A 560 24.15 -2.89 -4.02
CA PRO A 560 24.06 -3.48 -5.35
C PRO A 560 22.73 -4.22 -5.56
N PHE A 561 22.03 -3.88 -6.64
CA PHE A 561 20.87 -4.63 -7.15
C PHE A 561 20.88 -4.62 -8.68
N HIS A 562 20.08 -5.51 -9.28
CA HIS A 562 19.71 -5.43 -10.69
C HIS A 562 18.23 -5.06 -10.79
N MET A 563 17.90 -4.05 -11.60
CA MET A 563 16.53 -3.81 -12.06
C MET A 563 16.39 -4.47 -13.43
N ILE A 564 15.36 -5.30 -13.62
CA ILE A 564 15.05 -5.89 -14.93
C ILE A 564 14.76 -4.76 -15.94
N GLU A 565 15.48 -4.77 -17.06
CA GLU A 565 15.45 -3.68 -18.05
C GLU A 565 14.19 -3.73 -18.96
N ALA A 566 13.61 -4.92 -19.14
CA ALA A 566 12.45 -5.14 -20.00
C ALA A 566 11.15 -4.57 -19.37
N PRO A 567 10.50 -3.56 -19.98
CA PRO A 567 9.28 -2.95 -19.44
C PRO A 567 8.14 -3.96 -19.29
N PRO A 568 7.22 -3.80 -18.32
CA PRO A 568 6.12 -4.76 -18.15
C PRO A 568 5.15 -4.80 -19.34
N ALA A 569 4.73 -6.01 -19.70
CA ALA A 569 3.60 -6.29 -20.57
C ALA A 569 2.28 -6.39 -19.75
N LEU A 570 1.15 -6.53 -20.43
CA LEU A 570 -0.17 -6.69 -19.78
C LEU A 570 -0.94 -7.87 -20.37
N ALA A 571 -1.33 -8.83 -19.54
CA ALA A 571 -2.33 -9.82 -19.93
C ALA A 571 -3.74 -9.29 -19.64
N GLY A 572 -4.65 -9.54 -20.57
CA GLY A 572 -5.99 -8.97 -20.55
C GLY A 572 -6.97 -9.64 -21.51
N LYS A 573 -8.20 -9.13 -21.50
CA LYS A 573 -9.31 -9.59 -22.34
C LYS A 573 -9.53 -8.56 -23.45
N VAL A 574 -9.76 -9.02 -24.68
CA VAL A 574 -10.24 -8.19 -25.79
C VAL A 574 -11.71 -8.51 -26.06
N ILE A 575 -12.54 -7.48 -26.14
CA ILE A 575 -13.95 -7.55 -26.54
C ILE A 575 -14.19 -6.44 -27.56
N ASN A 576 -14.68 -6.76 -28.76
CA ASN A 576 -14.95 -5.79 -29.84
C ASN A 576 -13.78 -4.82 -30.09
N GLU A 577 -12.55 -5.33 -30.26
CA GLU A 577 -11.29 -4.58 -30.42
C GLU A 577 -10.85 -3.74 -29.19
N SER A 578 -11.72 -3.61 -28.19
CA SER A 578 -11.50 -2.96 -26.89
C SER A 578 -10.68 -3.89 -25.99
N PHE A 579 -9.41 -3.57 -25.73
CA PHE A 579 -8.56 -4.28 -24.77
C PHE A 579 -8.75 -3.76 -23.35
N CYS A 580 -8.71 -4.67 -22.38
CA CYS A 580 -8.65 -4.36 -20.95
C CYS A 580 -7.55 -5.21 -20.28
N GLY A 581 -6.40 -4.61 -19.98
CA GLY A 581 -5.33 -5.24 -19.21
C GLY A 581 -5.73 -5.36 -17.74
N LEU A 582 -5.62 -6.57 -17.19
CA LEU A 582 -6.05 -6.92 -15.83
C LEU A 582 -4.93 -7.57 -15.01
N THR A 583 -3.84 -8.00 -15.67
CA THR A 583 -2.69 -8.67 -15.07
C THR A 583 -1.42 -8.05 -15.59
N MET A 584 -0.53 -7.63 -14.69
CA MET A 584 0.82 -7.19 -15.04
C MET A 584 1.66 -8.42 -15.40
N VAL A 585 2.40 -8.35 -16.49
CA VAL A 585 3.29 -9.43 -16.93
C VAL A 585 4.71 -8.92 -17.03
N GLN A 586 5.64 -9.61 -16.36
CA GLN A 586 7.01 -9.16 -16.16
C GLN A 586 8.01 -10.23 -16.56
N HIS A 587 9.18 -9.77 -17.00
CA HIS A 587 10.18 -10.59 -17.70
C HIS A 587 11.32 -11.03 -16.78
N ASP A 588 12.16 -11.95 -17.23
CA ASP A 588 13.50 -12.16 -16.70
C ASP A 588 14.54 -11.20 -17.34
N ALA A 589 15.81 -11.36 -16.96
CA ALA A 589 16.91 -10.54 -17.48
C ALA A 589 17.32 -10.89 -18.93
N GLN A 590 16.66 -11.89 -19.55
CA GLN A 590 16.80 -12.23 -20.96
C GLN A 590 15.66 -11.65 -21.81
N GLY A 591 14.62 -11.10 -21.16
CA GLY A 591 13.42 -10.55 -21.80
C GLY A 591 12.29 -11.56 -21.97
N GLU A 592 12.42 -12.78 -21.44
CA GLU A 592 11.39 -13.81 -21.53
C GLU A 592 10.31 -13.63 -20.45
N LEU A 593 9.05 -13.91 -20.79
CA LEU A 593 7.90 -13.72 -19.91
C LEU A 593 7.98 -14.66 -18.69
N LEU A 594 8.10 -14.13 -17.47
CA LEU A 594 8.33 -14.90 -16.25
C LEU A 594 7.22 -14.81 -15.20
N PHE A 595 6.68 -13.64 -14.90
CA PHE A 595 5.70 -13.42 -13.82
C PHE A 595 4.39 -12.85 -14.35
N LEU A 596 3.26 -13.32 -13.80
CA LEU A 596 1.90 -12.84 -14.10
C LEU A 596 1.18 -12.46 -12.80
N HIS A 597 1.11 -11.16 -12.50
CA HIS A 597 0.57 -10.60 -11.26
C HIS A 597 -0.85 -10.04 -11.48
N ARG A 598 -1.85 -10.59 -10.77
CA ARG A 598 -3.28 -10.22 -10.89
C ARG A 598 -3.61 -8.95 -10.09
N ASN A 599 -3.00 -7.83 -10.50
CA ASN A 599 -3.26 -6.48 -10.00
C ASN A 599 -4.77 -6.12 -10.03
N SER A 600 -5.56 -6.76 -10.89
CA SER A 600 -7.02 -6.80 -10.88
C SER A 600 -7.52 -8.24 -11.12
N HIS A 601 -8.79 -8.54 -10.80
CA HIS A 601 -9.39 -9.88 -10.98
C HIS A 601 -8.59 -11.02 -10.32
N LYS A 602 -8.25 -10.80 -9.04
CA LYS A 602 -7.70 -11.80 -8.11
C LYS A 602 -8.60 -13.05 -8.06
N LEU A 603 -8.00 -14.24 -8.05
CA LEU A 603 -8.72 -15.51 -8.05
C LEU A 603 -9.39 -15.75 -6.69
N MET A 604 -10.70 -15.96 -6.73
CA MET A 604 -11.58 -16.09 -5.57
C MET A 604 -12.14 -17.51 -5.38
N GLY A 605 -12.13 -18.37 -6.40
CA GLY A 605 -12.79 -19.67 -6.37
C GLY A 605 -14.33 -19.58 -6.29
N GLU A 606 -14.88 -18.38 -6.48
CA GLU A 606 -16.31 -18.07 -6.45
C GLU A 606 -16.63 -17.02 -7.52
N PRO A 607 -17.83 -17.05 -8.15
CA PRO A 607 -18.20 -16.07 -9.17
C PRO A 607 -18.17 -14.64 -8.65
N LEU A 608 -17.65 -13.72 -9.47
CA LEU A 608 -17.64 -12.29 -9.19
C LEU A 608 -19.08 -11.78 -9.09
N ARG A 609 -19.44 -11.16 -7.95
CA ARG A 609 -20.80 -10.67 -7.64
C ARG A 609 -20.80 -9.17 -7.33
N GLU A 610 -21.94 -8.53 -7.54
CA GLU A 610 -22.13 -7.10 -7.30
C GLU A 610 -21.79 -6.68 -5.86
N GLU A 611 -21.28 -5.45 -5.69
CA GLU A 611 -21.05 -4.87 -4.36
C GLU A 611 -22.37 -4.73 -3.58
N ILE A 612 -22.44 -5.39 -2.43
CA ILE A 612 -23.62 -5.39 -1.57
C ILE A 612 -23.57 -4.18 -0.64
N ASP A 613 -24.57 -3.30 -0.71
CA ASP A 613 -24.79 -2.32 0.36
C ASP A 613 -25.16 -3.06 1.66
N TYR A 614 -24.16 -3.23 2.52
CA TYR A 614 -24.29 -3.84 3.84
C TYR A 614 -25.31 -3.13 4.73
N ARG A 615 -25.53 -1.82 4.57
CA ARG A 615 -26.54 -1.06 5.32
C ARG A 615 -27.94 -1.44 4.86
N SER A 616 -28.20 -1.43 3.55
CA SER A 616 -29.49 -1.88 3.01
C SER A 616 -29.74 -3.36 3.27
N ARG A 617 -28.74 -4.24 3.15
CA ARG A 617 -28.86 -5.67 3.50
C ARG A 617 -29.12 -5.88 4.99
N ALA A 618 -28.46 -5.14 5.89
CA ALA A 618 -28.74 -5.20 7.32
C ALA A 618 -30.17 -4.73 7.65
N ILE A 619 -30.66 -3.67 6.99
CA ILE A 619 -32.05 -3.20 7.11
C ILE A 619 -33.04 -4.26 6.58
N ALA A 620 -32.76 -4.87 5.43
CA ALA A 620 -33.59 -5.93 4.84
C ALA A 620 -33.65 -7.17 5.75
N ARG A 621 -32.49 -7.66 6.23
CA ARG A 621 -32.38 -8.71 7.26
C ARG A 621 -33.21 -8.35 8.50
N SER A 622 -33.08 -7.13 9.02
CA SER A 622 -33.83 -6.70 10.21
C SER A 622 -35.35 -6.66 9.98
N ARG A 623 -35.82 -6.27 8.79
CA ARG A 623 -37.25 -6.31 8.42
C ARG A 623 -37.74 -7.75 8.33
N LYS A 624 -37.02 -8.62 7.61
CA LYS A 624 -37.33 -10.05 7.46
C LYS A 624 -37.39 -10.78 8.82
N LYS A 625 -36.43 -10.51 9.72
CA LYS A 625 -36.45 -10.99 11.11
C LYS A 625 -37.72 -10.54 11.85
N ALA A 626 -38.14 -9.28 11.70
CA ALA A 626 -39.37 -8.79 12.32
C ALA A 626 -40.64 -9.43 11.73
N GLU A 627 -40.69 -9.63 10.41
CA GLU A 627 -41.79 -10.30 9.70
C GLU A 627 -41.96 -11.76 10.15
N ILE A 628 -40.88 -12.54 10.20
CA ILE A 628 -40.91 -13.94 10.66
C ILE A 628 -41.41 -14.01 12.12
N ARG A 629 -40.86 -13.17 13.01
CA ARG A 629 -41.32 -13.11 14.41
C ARG A 629 -42.78 -12.69 14.54
N GLN A 630 -43.29 -11.86 13.63
CA GLN A 630 -44.70 -11.47 13.61
C GLN A 630 -45.61 -12.58 13.06
N ARG A 631 -45.16 -13.32 12.04
CA ARG A 631 -45.83 -14.51 11.50
C ARG A 631 -46.02 -15.57 12.58
N TYR A 632 -44.96 -15.91 13.33
CA TYR A 632 -45.02 -16.88 14.41
C TYR A 632 -45.99 -16.46 15.53
N ARG A 633 -46.06 -15.17 15.90
CA ARG A 633 -47.06 -14.66 16.85
C ARG A 633 -48.50 -14.85 16.36
N LEU A 634 -48.76 -14.58 15.08
CA LEU A 634 -50.09 -14.72 14.48
C LEU A 634 -50.51 -16.20 14.36
N GLU A 635 -49.55 -17.10 14.15
CA GLU A 635 -49.73 -18.56 14.13
C GLU A 635 -49.77 -19.20 15.53
N GLY A 636 -49.63 -18.41 16.60
CA GLY A 636 -49.61 -18.91 17.99
C GLY A 636 -48.37 -19.74 18.36
N LYS A 637 -47.31 -19.65 17.57
CA LYS A 637 -46.05 -20.42 17.75
C LYS A 637 -45.08 -19.67 18.67
N GLU A 638 -44.24 -20.44 19.36
CA GLU A 638 -43.11 -19.89 20.12
C GLU A 638 -42.12 -19.19 19.17
N ILE A 639 -41.63 -18.02 19.56
CA ILE A 639 -40.82 -17.16 18.68
C ILE A 639 -39.36 -17.66 18.70
N PRO A 640 -38.75 -17.97 17.54
CA PRO A 640 -37.37 -18.47 17.49
C PRO A 640 -36.35 -17.54 18.17
N PRO A 641 -35.31 -18.10 18.82
CA PRO A 641 -34.16 -17.32 19.29
C PRO A 641 -33.43 -16.65 18.12
N TRP A 642 -32.69 -15.58 18.41
CA TRP A 642 -32.03 -14.80 17.36
C TRP A 642 -31.08 -15.64 16.48
N SER A 643 -30.35 -16.62 17.02
CA SER A 643 -29.47 -17.49 16.23
C SER A 643 -30.22 -18.32 15.17
N GLU A 644 -31.37 -18.88 15.52
CA GLU A 644 -32.22 -19.65 14.59
C GLU A 644 -32.91 -18.71 13.59
N LEU A 645 -33.36 -17.55 14.04
CA LEU A 645 -33.97 -16.53 13.19
C LEU A 645 -32.98 -15.96 12.16
N ASP A 646 -31.71 -15.81 12.55
CA ASP A 646 -30.61 -15.40 11.68
C ASP A 646 -30.31 -16.49 10.64
N ALA A 647 -30.27 -17.76 11.04
CA ALA A 647 -30.11 -18.89 10.13
C ALA A 647 -31.27 -19.01 9.13
N LEU A 648 -32.53 -18.82 9.57
CA LEU A 648 -33.72 -18.81 8.70
C LEU A 648 -33.65 -17.66 7.67
N VAL A 649 -33.25 -16.46 8.09
CA VAL A 649 -33.09 -15.32 7.16
C VAL A 649 -31.91 -15.52 6.21
N GLN A 650 -30.81 -16.14 6.66
CA GLN A 650 -29.67 -16.47 5.81
C GLN A 650 -30.00 -17.58 4.79
N ALA A 651 -30.87 -18.53 5.14
CA ALA A 651 -31.36 -19.57 4.22
C ALA A 651 -32.36 -19.04 3.19
N GLU A 652 -33.10 -17.96 3.49
CA GLU A 652 -33.95 -17.25 2.54
C GLU A 652 -33.22 -16.13 1.73
N GLU A 653 -31.92 -15.89 1.98
CA GLU A 653 -31.14 -14.88 1.24
C GLU A 653 -30.53 -15.46 -0.04
N THR A 654 -31.00 -14.98 -1.20
CA THR A 654 -30.27 -15.13 -2.46
C THR A 654 -28.91 -14.40 -2.40
N PRO A 655 -27.84 -14.97 -2.96
CA PRO A 655 -26.61 -14.20 -3.26
C PRO A 655 -26.91 -12.98 -4.14
N ALA A 656 -26.00 -12.01 -4.16
CA ALA A 656 -26.05 -10.94 -5.15
C ALA A 656 -25.87 -11.49 -6.58
N PRO A 657 -26.39 -10.79 -7.61
CA PRO A 657 -26.14 -11.14 -9.01
C PRO A 657 -24.65 -11.29 -9.31
N THR A 658 -24.30 -12.15 -10.27
CA THR A 658 -22.95 -12.15 -10.83
C THR A 658 -22.77 -10.96 -11.75
N VAL A 659 -21.59 -10.32 -11.69
CA VAL A 659 -21.23 -9.19 -12.56
C VAL A 659 -21.01 -9.67 -13.99
N GLU A 660 -20.55 -10.91 -14.13
CA GLU A 660 -20.12 -11.52 -15.39
C GLU A 660 -20.91 -12.82 -15.64
N PRO A 661 -21.05 -13.25 -16.91
CA PRO A 661 -21.68 -14.52 -17.25
C PRO A 661 -20.79 -15.71 -16.83
N PRO A 662 -21.36 -16.89 -16.51
CA PRO A 662 -20.58 -18.09 -16.26
C PRO A 662 -19.75 -18.50 -17.48
N GLU A 663 -18.48 -18.84 -17.28
CA GLU A 663 -17.58 -19.27 -18.35
C GLU A 663 -17.92 -20.69 -18.86
N PRO A 664 -17.68 -21.03 -20.16
CA PRO A 664 -18.11 -22.30 -20.75
C PRO A 664 -17.48 -23.56 -20.16
N ASP A 665 -16.34 -23.44 -19.47
CA ASP A 665 -15.67 -24.53 -18.76
C ASP A 665 -16.26 -24.83 -17.37
N GLY A 666 -17.17 -23.97 -16.89
CA GLY A 666 -17.85 -24.11 -15.61
C GLY A 666 -17.00 -23.73 -14.39
N TYR A 667 -15.79 -23.18 -14.56
CA TYR A 667 -15.02 -22.64 -13.44
C TYR A 667 -15.61 -21.29 -12.98
N PRO A 668 -15.56 -20.99 -11.67
CA PRO A 668 -16.32 -19.88 -11.09
C PRO A 668 -15.70 -18.50 -11.36
N ASP A 669 -14.37 -18.40 -11.36
CA ASP A 669 -13.63 -17.21 -11.78
C ASP A 669 -13.67 -17.06 -13.31
N SER A 670 -13.71 -15.83 -13.81
CA SER A 670 -13.73 -15.51 -15.24
C SER A 670 -12.35 -15.72 -15.91
N ALA A 671 -12.33 -16.01 -17.21
CA ALA A 671 -11.10 -16.03 -17.99
C ALA A 671 -10.71 -14.61 -18.40
N VAL A 672 -9.49 -14.17 -18.08
CA VAL A 672 -9.02 -12.79 -18.26
C VAL A 672 -7.71 -12.68 -19.05
N TRP A 673 -7.09 -13.79 -19.44
CA TRP A 673 -5.88 -13.81 -20.26
C TRP A 673 -6.18 -14.32 -21.67
N THR A 674 -6.87 -13.52 -22.50
CA THR A 674 -7.05 -13.88 -23.92
C THR A 674 -5.95 -13.29 -24.80
N HIS A 675 -5.45 -12.10 -24.47
CA HIS A 675 -4.37 -11.43 -25.20
C HIS A 675 -3.28 -10.92 -24.26
N LEU A 676 -2.03 -10.93 -24.73
CA LEU A 676 -0.91 -10.23 -24.12
C LEU A 676 -0.59 -8.98 -24.94
N LEU A 677 -0.68 -7.81 -24.30
CA LEU A 677 -0.24 -6.53 -24.82
C LEU A 677 1.23 -6.29 -24.42
N SER A 678 2.13 -6.37 -25.40
CA SER A 678 3.59 -6.25 -25.20
C SER A 678 4.14 -4.97 -25.81
N PHE A 679 5.17 -4.39 -25.18
CA PHE A 679 5.85 -3.21 -25.71
C PHE A 679 6.79 -3.60 -26.86
N ASN A 680 6.83 -2.80 -27.92
CA ASN A 680 7.66 -3.02 -29.09
C ASN A 680 9.12 -2.66 -28.79
N ASN A 681 10.05 -3.62 -28.93
CA ASN A 681 11.48 -3.41 -28.64
C ASN A 681 12.18 -2.42 -29.59
N ALA A 682 11.58 -2.07 -30.73
CA ALA A 682 12.05 -1.01 -31.60
C ALA A 682 11.58 0.39 -31.17
N SER A 683 10.62 0.49 -30.23
CA SER A 683 10.18 1.75 -29.66
C SER A 683 11.07 2.19 -28.49
N LYS A 684 11.35 3.49 -28.41
CA LYS A 684 12.12 4.06 -27.30
C LYS A 684 11.31 4.00 -25.99
N GLN A 685 11.99 3.77 -24.87
CA GLN A 685 11.40 3.73 -23.53
C GLN A 685 10.58 4.99 -23.15
N GLU A 686 10.91 6.17 -23.69
CA GLU A 686 10.14 7.42 -23.48
C GLU A 686 8.68 7.34 -23.98
N ASN A 687 8.41 6.42 -24.92
CA ASN A 687 7.09 6.14 -25.47
C ASN A 687 6.32 5.05 -24.70
N TYR A 688 6.93 4.37 -23.74
CA TYR A 688 6.23 3.41 -22.89
C TYR A 688 5.19 4.14 -22.02
N TYR A 689 3.93 3.79 -22.18
CA TYR A 689 2.83 4.37 -21.41
C TYR A 689 1.68 3.40 -21.23
N VAL A 690 1.49 2.96 -19.98
CA VAL A 690 0.30 2.22 -19.58
C VAL A 690 -0.78 3.24 -19.18
N GLN A 691 -1.82 3.36 -20.00
CA GLN A 691 -2.95 4.23 -19.70
C GLN A 691 -3.83 3.55 -18.63
N THR A 692 -4.60 4.34 -17.88
CA THR A 692 -5.65 3.83 -16.98
C THR A 692 -6.98 4.44 -17.39
N TYR A 693 -7.93 3.59 -17.79
CA TYR A 693 -9.21 4.02 -18.38
C TYR A 693 -10.35 3.10 -17.97
N ASN A 694 -11.59 3.55 -18.19
CA ASN A 694 -12.75 2.68 -18.19
C ASN A 694 -13.15 2.34 -19.64
N ALA A 695 -13.58 1.10 -19.87
CA ALA A 695 -13.88 0.55 -21.18
C ALA A 695 -15.36 0.17 -21.36
N ASP A 696 -16.26 0.93 -20.71
CA ASP A 696 -17.71 0.87 -20.97
C ASP A 696 -17.99 1.18 -22.45
N PRO A 697 -18.93 0.47 -23.12
CA PRO A 697 -19.79 -0.59 -22.59
C PRO A 697 -19.20 -2.03 -22.66
N GLU A 698 -18.02 -2.25 -23.26
CA GLU A 698 -17.44 -3.60 -23.40
C GLU A 698 -17.03 -4.23 -22.06
N PHE A 699 -16.64 -3.40 -21.09
CA PHE A 699 -16.31 -3.79 -19.72
C PHE A 699 -17.15 -2.97 -18.73
N PRO A 700 -17.50 -3.51 -17.54
CA PRO A 700 -18.32 -2.81 -16.56
C PRO A 700 -17.78 -1.42 -16.21
N LYS A 701 -18.65 -0.43 -15.98
CA LYS A 701 -18.25 0.93 -15.58
C LYS A 701 -17.45 1.01 -14.26
N SER A 702 -17.52 -0.02 -13.43
CA SER A 702 -16.70 -0.19 -12.22
C SER A 702 -15.28 -0.73 -12.49
N GLN A 703 -15.02 -1.29 -13.69
CA GLN A 703 -13.73 -1.84 -14.07
C GLN A 703 -12.78 -0.73 -14.50
N ASN A 704 -11.60 -0.68 -13.88
CA ASN A 704 -10.45 0.05 -14.44
C ASN A 704 -9.63 -0.91 -15.29
N CYS A 705 -9.30 -0.48 -16.50
CA CYS A 705 -8.49 -1.19 -17.47
C CYS A 705 -7.13 -0.51 -17.59
N TYR A 706 -6.08 -1.32 -17.74
CA TYR A 706 -4.71 -0.85 -17.95
C TYR A 706 -4.24 -1.20 -19.37
N GLY A 707 -3.30 -0.41 -19.91
CA GLY A 707 -2.69 -0.63 -21.22
C GLY A 707 -3.14 0.41 -22.24
N GLU A 708 -3.51 0.00 -23.44
CA GLU A 708 -4.12 0.86 -24.47
C GLU A 708 -5.43 0.24 -24.99
N ARG A 709 -6.52 1.01 -25.05
CA ARG A 709 -7.86 0.47 -25.36
C ARG A 709 -7.98 -0.08 -26.79
N ASN A 710 -7.39 0.59 -27.77
CA ASN A 710 -7.41 0.14 -29.17
C ASN A 710 -6.00 -0.19 -29.65
N VAL A 711 -5.61 -1.46 -29.48
CA VAL A 711 -4.25 -1.92 -29.81
C VAL A 711 -3.98 -1.89 -31.32
N SER A 712 -5.02 -1.97 -32.16
CA SER A 712 -4.86 -1.91 -33.63
C SER A 712 -4.30 -0.57 -34.15
N MET A 713 -4.37 0.47 -33.32
CA MET A 713 -3.86 1.82 -33.61
C MET A 713 -2.57 2.16 -32.84
N SER A 714 -1.97 1.21 -32.11
CA SER A 714 -0.75 1.48 -31.34
C SER A 714 0.50 1.45 -32.22
N GLU A 715 1.34 2.47 -32.10
CA GLU A 715 2.68 2.49 -32.71
C GLU A 715 3.73 1.78 -31.84
N HIS A 716 3.43 1.55 -30.56
CA HIS A 716 4.42 1.20 -29.53
C HIS A 716 4.11 -0.08 -28.76
N PHE A 717 2.87 -0.55 -28.79
CA PHE A 717 2.47 -1.85 -28.25
C PHE A 717 1.90 -2.75 -29.36
N TYR A 718 1.93 -4.05 -29.15
CA TYR A 718 1.28 -5.04 -30.01
C TYR A 718 0.57 -6.08 -29.14
N ALA A 719 -0.56 -6.60 -29.64
CA ALA A 719 -1.27 -7.71 -29.01
C ALA A 719 -0.94 -9.03 -29.72
N GLN A 720 -0.83 -10.10 -28.94
CA GLN A 720 -0.77 -11.48 -29.41
C GLN A 720 -1.72 -12.35 -28.56
N GLU A 721 -2.31 -13.39 -29.14
CA GLU A 721 -3.19 -14.29 -28.40
C GLU A 721 -2.38 -15.11 -27.38
N VAL A 722 -2.93 -15.26 -26.17
CA VAL A 722 -2.28 -16.06 -25.11
C VAL A 722 -2.27 -17.56 -25.47
N ALA A 723 -3.13 -17.98 -26.39
CA ALA A 723 -3.17 -19.34 -26.94
C ALA A 723 -1.86 -19.76 -27.65
N ASP A 724 -1.12 -18.80 -28.22
CA ASP A 724 0.16 -19.05 -28.92
C ASP A 724 1.37 -19.05 -27.97
N LEU A 725 1.18 -18.76 -26.68
CA LEU A 725 2.25 -18.61 -25.69
C LEU A 725 2.54 -19.93 -24.92
N PRO A 726 3.78 -20.16 -24.47
CA PRO A 726 4.17 -21.41 -23.80
C PRO A 726 3.43 -21.69 -22.48
N PHE A 727 2.71 -20.71 -21.92
CA PHE A 727 1.89 -20.83 -20.71
C PHE A 727 0.37 -20.80 -20.99
N ALA A 728 -0.09 -21.00 -22.23
CA ALA A 728 -1.51 -20.88 -22.64
C ALA A 728 -2.53 -21.58 -21.71
N GLY A 729 -2.20 -22.77 -21.17
CA GLY A 729 -3.09 -23.52 -20.26
C GLY A 729 -3.11 -23.03 -18.80
N LEU A 730 -2.17 -22.16 -18.41
CA LEU A 730 -1.93 -21.81 -17.00
C LEU A 730 -3.14 -21.11 -16.34
N GLU A 731 -3.88 -20.28 -17.07
CA GLU A 731 -5.11 -19.67 -16.52
C GLU A 731 -6.18 -20.73 -16.20
N THR A 732 -6.34 -21.75 -17.04
CA THR A 732 -7.33 -22.83 -16.82
C THR A 732 -6.96 -23.67 -15.60
N ASP A 733 -5.67 -24.02 -15.44
CA ASP A 733 -5.18 -24.72 -14.25
C ASP A 733 -5.39 -23.88 -12.98
N LEU A 734 -5.05 -22.58 -13.01
CA LEU A 734 -5.25 -21.66 -11.89
C LEU A 734 -6.72 -21.51 -11.48
N ARG A 735 -7.63 -21.31 -12.44
CA ARG A 735 -9.08 -21.19 -12.18
C ARG A 735 -9.67 -22.49 -11.63
N ARG A 736 -9.19 -23.65 -12.10
CA ARG A 736 -9.53 -24.97 -11.51
C ARG A 736 -9.07 -25.07 -10.05
N PHE A 737 -7.81 -24.74 -9.77
CA PHE A 737 -7.24 -24.87 -8.43
C PHE A 737 -7.83 -23.86 -7.43
N ALA A 738 -8.20 -22.65 -7.87
CA ALA A 738 -8.90 -21.68 -7.02
C ALA A 738 -10.29 -22.20 -6.59
N ALA A 739 -11.04 -22.82 -7.50
CA ALA A 739 -12.32 -23.46 -7.18
C ALA A 739 -12.15 -24.63 -6.20
N GLU A 740 -11.12 -25.46 -6.41
CA GLU A 740 -10.75 -26.58 -5.53
C GLU A 740 -10.48 -26.12 -4.08
N ALA A 741 -9.76 -25.00 -3.91
CA ALA A 741 -9.52 -24.39 -2.60
C ALA A 741 -10.82 -24.00 -1.87
N VAL A 742 -11.83 -23.52 -2.62
CA VAL A 742 -13.14 -23.15 -2.07
C VAL A 742 -13.96 -24.39 -1.68
N GLU A 743 -13.80 -25.54 -2.34
CA GLU A 743 -14.41 -26.79 -1.88
C GLU A 743 -13.71 -27.35 -0.63
N ILE A 744 -12.37 -27.34 -0.57
CA ILE A 744 -11.61 -27.78 0.62
C ILE A 744 -11.91 -26.89 1.85
N LYS A 745 -12.22 -25.60 1.64
CA LYS A 745 -12.65 -24.70 2.71
C LYS A 745 -14.02 -25.08 3.32
N LYS A 746 -14.89 -25.77 2.56
CA LYS A 746 -16.24 -26.17 2.99
C LYS A 746 -16.26 -27.47 3.79
N THR A 747 -15.25 -28.34 3.64
CA THR A 747 -15.03 -29.55 4.43
C THR A 747 -14.32 -29.23 5.74
#